data_AF-A0A661XGG4-F1
#
_entry.id   AF-A0A661XGG4-F1
#
_cell.length_a   1.000
_cell.length_b   1.000
_cell.length_c   1.000
_cell.angle_alpha   90.00
_cell.angle_beta   90.00
_cell.angle_gamma   90.00
#
_symmetry.space_group_name_H-M   'P 1'
#
loop_
_entity.id
_entity.type
_entity.pdbx_description
1 polymer ?
#
loop_
_entity_poly.entity_id
_entity_poly.type
_entity_poly.pdbx_seq_one_letter_code
_entity_poly.pdbx_strand_id
1 'polypeptide(L)'
;MASNSQSALKAQINDLFGKERPGPSYPKLPDVNSTTGESQRPGLYVSGEAAGDPLLKVGLNAGYEWIERIAPELEEGRDKGEVEYDVIIIGCGATGFAAANRAHERGLSYLVLESERFCTLVQNFTKGKPLFNEPHSLEQKGSIWFEECNKEELLEHWNAHREKINLNLHEFEKVNDVTGGKGAFAVHTEKGQYTAARVLIAIGKSGNPRKAGVPGESEHAQKIYHFLADPEVYRGKNILIYGGGDVAAEATLALCDHNTVTLATIDQSFVFPKKRNIDAMLAKQEEGKLTIHFDTRLAAVDAQKATLQNQSSEDKWDTDNDVVFEMIGAIPSLGFFKKVGIQLANSWTGNPWFAGIVTLASLAGLIFWAWEVGAETAGITSTFAGLGFLGGLGVLAYMGVKGNRWAWLGLTLLVSYTMYAAKTSSPHFPFHWIGADRIAAYLGSGAIGWFVPKAVIALKGAPSFWYSALYTFLVVFFGVRAMKRWGTAYNDDYQKKRYLSIMAFQVIFFIVVNLILAVVIGKYYWRGWGLYQPFPLFFNTFFWWYPGDPQSIKWFFIGFGLLLTFILIPVFVRHHGMRFCTWVCGCGGLAETLGDTWRHLAPKGAKSQKWEFMGPLMVVWAFISLGVIALAFGTDGNNLAWKSYDYIV
;
A
#
# COMPACT_ATOMS: atom_id res chain seq x y z
N MET A 1 -41.18 24.53 -3.83
CA MET A 1 -40.94 23.17 -4.39
C MET A 1 -39.54 22.97 -4.99
N ALA A 2 -38.55 23.84 -4.74
CA ALA A 2 -37.19 23.70 -5.28
C ALA A 2 -36.12 23.17 -4.29
N SER A 3 -36.45 23.01 -3.00
CA SER A 3 -35.50 22.55 -1.97
C SER A 3 -35.46 21.04 -1.76
N ASN A 4 -36.45 20.29 -2.25
CA ASN A 4 -36.54 18.82 -2.09
C ASN A 4 -35.81 18.02 -3.19
N SER A 5 -35.43 18.64 -4.31
CA SER A 5 -34.74 17.91 -5.40
C SER A 5 -33.23 17.80 -5.17
N GLN A 6 -32.60 18.79 -4.53
CA GLN A 6 -31.16 18.74 -4.26
C GLN A 6 -30.81 17.74 -3.15
N SER A 7 -31.66 17.56 -2.13
CA SER A 7 -31.44 16.58 -1.07
C SER A 7 -31.64 15.15 -1.58
N ALA A 8 -32.64 14.92 -2.43
CA ALA A 8 -32.87 13.64 -3.09
C ALA A 8 -31.75 13.29 -4.08
N LEU A 9 -31.24 14.26 -4.84
CA LEU A 9 -30.11 14.06 -5.75
C LEU A 9 -28.80 13.82 -4.97
N LYS A 10 -28.57 14.50 -3.84
CA LYS A 10 -27.44 14.21 -2.95
C LYS A 10 -27.53 12.82 -2.32
N ALA A 11 -28.73 12.39 -1.95
CA ALA A 11 -28.96 11.04 -1.42
C ALA A 11 -28.73 9.97 -2.49
N GLN A 12 -29.23 10.16 -3.72
CA GLN A 12 -28.97 9.26 -4.85
C GLN A 12 -27.50 9.25 -5.29
N ILE A 13 -26.80 10.39 -5.24
CA ILE A 13 -25.36 10.46 -5.50
C ILE A 13 -24.58 9.71 -4.40
N ASN A 14 -24.96 9.85 -3.14
CA ASN A 14 -24.35 9.10 -2.03
C ASN A 14 -24.68 7.59 -2.06
N ASP A 15 -25.75 7.18 -2.74
CA ASP A 15 -26.10 5.76 -2.94
C ASP A 15 -25.37 5.16 -4.16
N LEU A 16 -25.18 5.96 -5.22
CA LEU A 16 -24.38 5.63 -6.40
C LEU A 16 -22.87 5.49 -6.08
N PHE A 17 -22.36 6.32 -5.17
CA PHE A 17 -21.07 6.17 -4.51
C PHE A 17 -21.30 5.59 -3.12
N GLY A 18 -21.84 4.37 -3.05
CA GLY A 18 -22.35 3.76 -1.83
C GLY A 18 -21.49 4.03 -0.60
N LYS A 19 -22.13 4.22 0.56
CA LYS A 19 -21.49 4.32 1.89
C LYS A 19 -20.22 3.49 1.85
N GLU A 20 -19.05 4.14 1.99
CA GLU A 20 -17.74 3.50 1.95
C GLU A 20 -17.89 2.14 2.63
N ARG A 21 -17.95 1.06 1.85
CA ARG A 21 -17.82 -0.27 2.43
C ARG A 21 -16.49 -0.16 3.15
N PRO A 22 -16.39 -0.42 4.46
CA PRO A 22 -15.09 -0.56 5.07
C PRO A 22 -14.46 -1.76 4.39
N GLY A 23 -13.76 -1.51 3.28
CA GLY A 23 -12.89 -2.47 2.66
C GLY A 23 -11.92 -2.93 3.75
N PRO A 24 -11.25 -4.07 3.58
CA PRO A 24 -10.21 -4.47 4.51
C PRO A 24 -9.14 -3.37 4.52
N SER A 25 -9.24 -2.44 5.46
CA SER A 25 -8.25 -1.42 5.66
C SER A 25 -7.08 -2.16 6.26
N TYR A 26 -6.01 -2.30 5.48
CA TYR A 26 -4.73 -2.65 6.08
C TYR A 26 -4.49 -1.60 7.17
N PRO A 27 -4.25 -2.02 8.42
CA PRO A 27 -4.13 -1.08 9.53
C PRO A 27 -3.01 -0.10 9.18
N LYS A 28 -3.30 1.20 9.20
CA LYS A 28 -2.27 2.24 9.04
C LYS A 28 -1.31 2.10 10.21
N LEU A 29 -0.14 1.50 9.95
CA LEU A 29 0.89 1.32 10.97
C LEU A 29 1.55 2.67 11.27
N PRO A 30 2.17 2.84 12.45
CA PRO A 30 3.08 3.95 12.72
C PRO A 30 4.19 4.02 11.66
N ASP A 31 4.54 5.23 11.23
CA ASP A 31 5.71 5.48 10.40
C ASP A 31 6.93 5.51 11.32
N VAL A 32 7.70 4.43 11.37
CA VAL A 32 8.90 4.33 12.19
C VAL A 32 10.06 3.83 11.36
N ASN A 33 11.29 4.13 11.79
CA ASN A 33 12.48 3.61 11.14
C ASN A 33 12.43 2.08 11.15
N SER A 34 12.52 1.46 9.97
CA SER A 34 12.35 0.01 9.81
C SER A 34 13.44 -0.84 10.48
N THR A 35 14.57 -0.23 10.85
CA THR A 35 15.68 -0.90 11.52
C THR A 35 15.66 -0.62 13.02
N THR A 36 15.40 0.63 13.41
CA THR A 36 15.52 1.03 14.81
C THR A 36 14.21 1.02 15.58
N GLY A 37 13.06 1.09 14.90
CA GLY A 37 11.75 1.33 15.50
C GLY A 37 11.58 2.78 15.99
N GLU A 38 12.52 3.67 15.73
CA GLU A 38 12.45 5.06 16.19
C GLU A 38 11.39 5.86 15.41
N SER A 39 10.59 6.65 16.12
CA SER A 39 9.60 7.53 15.54
C SER A 39 10.23 8.85 15.05
N GLN A 40 9.40 9.78 14.57
CA GLN A 40 9.86 11.14 14.25
C GLN A 40 10.27 11.95 15.48
N ARG A 41 9.96 11.46 16.69
CA ARG A 41 10.39 12.04 17.96
C ARG A 41 11.62 11.27 18.44
N PRO A 42 12.82 11.89 18.45
CA PRO A 42 14.04 11.22 18.88
C PRO A 42 13.90 10.65 20.29
N GLY A 43 14.33 9.41 20.51
CA GLY A 43 14.23 8.71 21.79
C GLY A 43 12.85 8.09 22.11
N LEU A 44 11.87 8.24 21.22
CA LEU A 44 10.56 7.56 21.30
C LEU A 44 10.47 6.49 20.21
N TYR A 45 10.28 5.24 20.63
CA TYR A 45 10.32 4.07 19.75
C TYR A 45 8.98 3.34 19.74
N VAL A 46 8.69 2.64 18.65
CA VAL A 46 7.55 1.73 18.52
C VAL A 46 8.05 0.38 18.01
N SER A 47 7.63 -0.71 18.65
CA SER A 47 8.02 -2.07 18.26
C SER A 47 6.90 -3.08 18.52
N GLY A 48 7.08 -4.31 18.04
CA GLY A 48 6.13 -5.42 18.19
C GLY A 48 4.95 -5.32 17.23
N GLU A 49 3.79 -5.84 17.67
CA GLU A 49 2.62 -5.97 16.79
C GLU A 49 2.12 -4.62 16.26
N ALA A 50 2.25 -3.54 17.04
CA ALA A 50 1.97 -2.17 16.61
C ALA A 50 2.84 -1.73 15.42
N ALA A 51 4.10 -2.17 15.36
CA ALA A 51 5.02 -1.88 14.27
C ALA A 51 4.87 -2.84 13.07
N GLY A 52 4.13 -3.94 13.23
CA GLY A 52 3.85 -4.90 12.16
C GLY A 52 4.37 -6.32 12.41
N ASP A 53 4.92 -6.61 13.59
CA ASP A 53 5.55 -7.89 13.91
C ASP A 53 4.67 -8.71 14.88
N PRO A 54 3.79 -9.60 14.38
CA PRO A 54 2.80 -10.28 15.22
C PRO A 54 3.32 -11.56 15.90
N LEU A 55 4.51 -12.05 15.55
CA LEU A 55 5.03 -13.33 16.04
C LEU A 55 5.75 -13.14 17.39
N LEU A 56 5.52 -14.06 18.33
CA LEU A 56 6.11 -14.02 19.68
C LEU A 56 7.64 -13.96 19.63
N LYS A 57 8.29 -14.86 18.90
CA LYS A 57 9.76 -14.91 18.76
C LYS A 57 10.35 -13.62 18.19
N VAL A 58 9.71 -13.07 17.16
CA VAL A 58 10.13 -11.79 16.54
C VAL A 58 9.97 -10.65 17.55
N GLY A 59 8.86 -10.61 18.29
CA GLY A 59 8.65 -9.63 19.35
C GLY A 59 9.70 -9.72 20.46
N LEU A 60 10.01 -10.92 20.96
CA LEU A 60 11.05 -11.15 21.96
C LEU A 60 12.41 -10.60 21.49
N ASN A 61 12.83 -10.96 20.28
CA ASN A 61 14.09 -10.49 19.70
C ASN A 61 14.08 -8.97 19.53
N ALA A 62 12.98 -8.38 19.06
CA ALA A 62 12.87 -6.94 18.85
C ALA A 62 13.02 -6.15 20.16
N GLY A 63 12.42 -6.63 21.26
CA GLY A 63 12.57 -6.03 22.58
C GLY A 63 14.01 -6.13 23.11
N TYR A 64 14.63 -7.30 22.96
CA TYR A 64 16.03 -7.53 23.33
C TYR A 64 16.99 -6.60 22.56
N GLU A 65 16.90 -6.59 21.23
CA GLU A 65 17.78 -5.80 20.36
C GLU A 65 17.60 -4.29 20.55
N TRP A 66 16.40 -3.86 20.90
CA TRP A 66 16.14 -2.45 21.17
C TRP A 66 16.93 -1.96 22.38
N ILE A 67 16.90 -2.68 23.51
CA ILE A 67 17.70 -2.32 24.69
C ILE A 67 19.19 -2.37 24.38
N GLU A 68 19.67 -3.43 23.70
CA GLU A 68 21.08 -3.53 23.33
C GLU A 68 21.60 -2.31 22.56
N ARG A 69 20.73 -1.70 21.76
CA ARG A 69 21.09 -0.52 20.97
C ARG A 69 21.18 0.75 21.80
N ILE A 70 20.30 0.94 22.78
CA ILE A 70 20.20 2.18 23.55
C ILE A 70 20.99 2.14 24.86
N ALA A 71 21.27 0.96 25.40
CA ALA A 71 21.95 0.78 26.68
C ALA A 71 23.31 1.50 26.75
N PRO A 72 24.20 1.44 25.73
CA PRO A 72 25.48 2.15 25.80
C PRO A 72 25.34 3.67 25.94
N GLU A 73 24.33 4.29 25.30
CA GLU A 73 24.08 5.73 25.47
C GLU A 73 23.62 6.06 26.89
N LEU A 74 22.77 5.22 27.47
CA LEU A 74 22.17 5.42 28.79
C LEU A 74 23.17 5.15 29.93
N GLU A 75 23.99 4.10 29.79
CA GLU A 75 25.06 3.74 30.74
C GLU A 75 26.13 4.85 30.83
N GLU A 76 26.45 5.49 29.71
CA GLU A 76 27.37 6.64 29.66
C GLU A 76 26.71 7.97 30.09
N GLY A 77 25.41 7.98 30.41
CA GLY A 77 24.66 9.17 30.81
C GLY A 77 24.41 10.17 29.66
N ARG A 78 24.58 9.76 28.40
CA ARG A 78 24.37 10.63 27.24
C ARG A 78 22.88 10.88 26.99
N ASP A 79 22.52 12.16 26.87
CA ASP A 79 21.14 12.59 26.66
C ASP A 79 20.17 12.01 27.71
N LYS A 80 20.61 11.92 28.97
CA LYS A 80 19.81 11.55 30.14
C LYS A 80 19.63 12.80 31.01
N GLY A 81 18.41 13.33 31.07
CA GLY A 81 18.05 14.43 31.98
C GLY A 81 17.83 13.94 33.42
N GLU A 82 17.33 14.82 34.27
CA GLU A 82 16.82 14.43 35.60
C GLU A 82 15.49 13.69 35.44
N VAL A 83 15.55 12.35 35.41
CA VAL A 83 14.41 11.46 35.20
C VAL A 83 14.44 10.29 36.18
N GLU A 84 13.26 9.76 36.49
CA GLU A 84 13.07 8.62 37.40
C GLU A 84 13.59 7.30 36.80
N TYR A 85 13.39 7.12 35.50
CA TYR A 85 13.75 5.88 34.78
C TYR A 85 14.64 6.16 33.57
N ASP A 86 15.58 5.26 33.29
CA ASP A 86 16.28 5.26 32.01
C ASP A 86 15.29 4.97 30.88
N VAL A 87 14.39 4.03 31.13
CA VAL A 87 13.48 3.50 30.13
C VAL A 87 12.07 3.27 30.67
N ILE A 88 11.06 3.84 30.02
CA ILE A 88 9.66 3.41 30.22
C ILE A 88 9.21 2.57 29.03
N ILE A 89 8.58 1.44 29.31
CA ILE A 89 8.02 0.50 28.33
C ILE A 89 6.51 0.50 28.46
N ILE A 90 5.81 0.80 27.37
CA ILE A 90 4.35 0.88 27.31
C ILE A 90 3.82 -0.36 26.61
N GLY A 91 3.20 -1.26 27.38
CA GLY A 91 2.71 -2.58 26.95
C GLY A 91 3.67 -3.70 27.37
N CYS A 92 3.14 -4.76 27.96
CA CYS A 92 3.86 -5.92 28.48
C CYS A 92 3.39 -7.22 27.79
N GLY A 93 3.36 -7.20 26.45
CA GLY A 93 3.36 -8.41 25.63
C GLY A 93 4.79 -8.96 25.46
N ALA A 94 4.99 -9.86 24.49
CA ALA A 94 6.31 -10.46 24.21
C ALA A 94 7.43 -9.41 24.06
N THR A 95 7.22 -8.38 23.22
CA THR A 95 8.22 -7.33 22.98
C THR A 95 8.53 -6.52 24.24
N GLY A 96 7.50 -6.10 24.97
CA GLY A 96 7.67 -5.30 26.18
C GLY A 96 8.34 -6.08 27.30
N PHE A 97 7.97 -7.36 27.46
CA PHE A 97 8.58 -8.25 28.45
C PHE A 97 10.06 -8.50 28.15
N ALA A 98 10.42 -8.75 26.88
CA ALA A 98 11.82 -8.90 26.48
C ALA A 98 12.65 -7.63 26.65
N ALA A 99 12.09 -6.46 26.32
CA ALA A 99 12.75 -5.19 26.58
C ALA A 99 12.97 -4.98 28.09
N ALA A 100 11.95 -5.25 28.92
CA ALA A 100 12.07 -5.06 30.37
C ALA A 100 13.08 -6.01 30.99
N ASN A 101 13.05 -7.29 30.60
CA ASN A 101 14.04 -8.27 31.03
C ASN A 101 15.45 -7.86 30.62
N ARG A 102 15.65 -7.39 29.38
CA ARG A 102 16.97 -6.98 28.94
C ARG A 102 17.46 -5.71 29.64
N ALA A 103 16.56 -4.75 29.93
CA ALA A 103 16.87 -3.58 30.73
C ALA A 103 17.32 -3.97 32.14
N HIS A 104 16.64 -4.95 32.76
CA HIS A 104 17.02 -5.53 34.05
C HIS A 104 18.42 -6.16 34.01
N GLU A 105 18.72 -7.00 33.01
CA GLU A 105 20.03 -7.63 32.86
C GLU A 105 21.17 -6.62 32.66
N ARG A 106 20.87 -5.46 32.06
CA ARG A 106 21.81 -4.35 31.86
C ARG A 106 21.91 -3.42 33.08
N GLY A 107 21.12 -3.64 34.12
CA GLY A 107 21.09 -2.79 35.30
C GLY A 107 20.51 -1.39 35.06
N LEU A 108 19.74 -1.20 33.98
CA LEU A 108 19.04 0.06 33.70
C LEU A 108 17.83 0.20 34.61
N SER A 109 17.52 1.43 35.03
CA SER A 109 16.26 1.72 35.72
C SER A 109 15.11 1.72 34.70
N TYR A 110 14.09 0.89 34.93
CA TYR A 110 12.96 0.78 34.01
C TYR A 110 11.63 0.65 34.73
N LEU A 111 10.56 1.03 34.04
CA LEU A 111 9.17 0.79 34.44
C LEU A 111 8.37 0.28 33.23
N VAL A 112 7.58 -0.77 33.46
CA VAL A 112 6.62 -1.28 32.48
C VAL A 112 5.22 -0.88 32.87
N LEU A 113 4.48 -0.28 31.94
CA LEU A 113 3.09 0.13 32.11
C LEU A 113 2.21 -0.73 31.20
N GLU A 114 1.32 -1.54 31.77
CA GLU A 114 0.39 -2.39 31.02
C GLU A 114 -1.06 -1.96 31.33
N SER A 115 -1.84 -1.73 30.27
CA SER A 115 -3.25 -1.35 30.37
C SER A 115 -4.13 -2.45 30.98
N GLU A 116 -3.72 -3.70 30.85
CA GLU A 116 -4.46 -4.88 31.30
C GLU A 116 -3.56 -5.75 32.19
N ARG A 117 -3.58 -7.07 32.00
CA ARG A 117 -2.70 -8.03 32.65
C ARG A 117 -1.43 -8.29 31.85
N PHE A 118 -0.39 -8.76 32.52
CA PHE A 118 0.82 -9.29 31.93
C PHE A 118 0.53 -10.25 30.79
N CYS A 119 1.08 -9.99 29.60
CA CYS A 119 0.90 -10.84 28.42
C CYS A 119 -0.57 -11.14 28.06
N THR A 120 -1.46 -10.14 28.18
CA THR A 120 -2.92 -10.27 27.94
C THR A 120 -3.27 -10.99 26.63
N LEU A 121 -2.54 -10.75 25.52
CA LEU A 121 -2.78 -11.47 24.26
C LEU A 121 -2.66 -13.00 24.43
N VAL A 122 -1.58 -13.46 25.05
CA VAL A 122 -1.35 -14.89 25.30
C VAL A 122 -2.36 -15.41 26.30
N GLN A 123 -2.67 -14.66 27.36
CA GLN A 123 -3.71 -15.05 28.33
C GLN A 123 -5.09 -15.23 27.68
N ASN A 124 -5.39 -14.49 26.63
CA ASN A 124 -6.67 -14.54 25.92
C ASN A 124 -6.72 -15.61 24.82
N PHE A 125 -5.63 -16.35 24.57
CA PHE A 125 -5.68 -17.52 23.71
C PHE A 125 -6.57 -18.61 24.30
N THR A 126 -7.15 -19.45 23.42
CA THR A 126 -7.91 -20.62 23.84
C THR A 126 -7.02 -21.57 24.65
N LYS A 127 -7.59 -22.18 25.68
CA LYS A 127 -6.95 -23.20 26.51
C LYS A 127 -6.36 -24.31 25.66
N GLY A 128 -5.12 -24.72 25.96
CA GLY A 128 -4.40 -25.75 25.23
C GLY A 128 -3.97 -25.36 23.82
N LYS A 129 -4.07 -24.07 23.44
CA LYS A 129 -3.65 -23.62 22.11
C LYS A 129 -2.15 -23.90 21.91
N PRO A 130 -1.75 -24.62 20.84
CA PRO A 130 -0.35 -24.82 20.52
C PRO A 130 0.27 -23.52 20.00
N LEU A 131 1.47 -23.23 20.49
CA LEU A 131 2.28 -22.08 20.12
C LEU A 131 3.54 -22.57 19.43
N PHE A 132 3.69 -22.19 18.16
CA PHE A 132 4.78 -22.64 17.32
C PHE A 132 5.96 -21.66 17.40
N ASN A 133 7.18 -22.18 17.45
CA ASN A 133 8.41 -21.40 17.55
C ASN A 133 8.90 -20.90 16.17
N GLU A 134 7.99 -20.28 15.42
CA GLU A 134 8.25 -19.75 14.08
C GLU A 134 8.79 -18.31 14.11
N PRO A 135 9.63 -17.91 13.12
CA PRO A 135 10.20 -18.77 12.08
C PRO A 135 11.43 -19.55 12.59
N HIS A 136 11.59 -20.81 12.17
CA HIS A 136 12.73 -21.66 12.59
C HIS A 136 14.09 -21.14 12.12
N SER A 137 14.13 -20.35 11.03
CA SER A 137 15.36 -19.72 10.54
C SER A 137 15.86 -18.58 11.43
N LEU A 138 15.03 -18.09 12.36
CA LEU A 138 15.39 -17.04 13.29
C LEU A 138 15.77 -17.66 14.64
N GLU A 139 17.01 -17.46 15.05
CA GLU A 139 17.46 -17.78 16.40
C GLU A 139 16.85 -16.81 17.42
N GLN A 140 16.47 -17.34 18.57
CA GLN A 140 15.96 -16.55 19.67
C GLN A 140 17.11 -15.88 20.43
N LYS A 141 16.91 -14.62 20.80
CA LYS A 141 17.84 -13.80 21.56
C LYS A 141 17.30 -13.51 22.96
N GLY A 142 18.21 -13.24 23.88
CA GLY A 142 17.87 -12.97 25.28
C GLY A 142 17.59 -14.24 26.08
N SER A 143 17.34 -14.05 27.38
CA SER A 143 17.19 -15.14 28.35
C SER A 143 15.74 -15.58 28.60
N ILE A 144 14.75 -14.90 28.02
CA ILE A 144 13.35 -15.31 28.13
C ILE A 144 13.19 -16.61 27.35
N TRP A 145 12.58 -17.61 27.98
CA TRP A 145 12.31 -18.90 27.37
C TRP A 145 11.15 -18.82 26.37
N PHE A 146 11.31 -19.43 25.18
CA PHE A 146 10.22 -19.68 24.24
C PHE A 146 10.59 -20.83 23.29
N GLU A 147 9.90 -21.96 23.47
CA GLU A 147 9.99 -23.12 22.58
C GLU A 147 8.58 -23.49 22.09
N GLU A 148 8.48 -24.55 21.28
CA GLU A 148 7.17 -25.07 20.92
C GLU A 148 6.48 -25.63 22.18
N CYS A 149 5.36 -25.01 22.54
CA CYS A 149 4.67 -25.27 23.78
C CYS A 149 3.17 -25.00 23.63
N ASN A 150 2.39 -25.25 24.68
CA ASN A 150 1.03 -24.74 24.75
C ASN A 150 0.98 -23.39 25.49
N LYS A 151 -0.18 -22.73 25.42
CA LYS A 151 -0.45 -21.46 26.11
C LYS A 151 -0.10 -21.52 27.60
N GLU A 152 -0.52 -22.56 28.31
CA GLU A 152 -0.39 -22.68 29.76
C GLU A 152 1.07 -22.80 30.18
N GLU A 153 1.84 -23.64 29.48
CA GLU A 153 3.28 -23.84 29.68
C GLU A 153 4.05 -22.54 29.46
N LEU A 154 3.73 -21.79 28.39
CA LEU A 154 4.34 -20.49 28.14
C LEU A 154 4.10 -19.51 29.30
N LEU A 155 2.85 -19.42 29.76
CA LEU A 155 2.49 -18.53 30.87
C LEU A 155 3.14 -18.97 32.18
N GLU A 156 3.27 -20.26 32.44
CA GLU A 156 3.97 -20.77 33.62
C GLU A 156 5.45 -20.32 33.63
N HIS A 157 6.17 -20.57 32.54
CA HIS A 157 7.57 -20.16 32.41
C HIS A 157 7.75 -18.64 32.51
N TRP A 158 6.88 -17.86 31.86
CA TRP A 158 6.98 -16.40 31.86
C TRP A 158 6.59 -15.78 33.21
N ASN A 159 5.61 -16.35 33.91
CA ASN A 159 5.26 -15.92 35.27
C ASN A 159 6.39 -16.22 36.26
N ALA A 160 6.96 -17.43 36.21
CA ALA A 160 8.11 -17.77 37.04
C ALA A 160 9.30 -16.83 36.77
N HIS A 161 9.54 -16.48 35.51
CA HIS A 161 10.61 -15.56 35.13
C HIS A 161 10.37 -14.13 35.62
N ARG A 162 9.14 -13.57 35.46
CA ARG A 162 8.84 -12.21 35.94
C ARG A 162 8.94 -12.09 37.46
N GLU A 163 8.57 -13.14 38.20
CA GLU A 163 8.70 -13.20 39.67
C GLU A 163 10.17 -13.26 40.08
N LYS A 164 10.97 -14.10 39.40
CA LYS A 164 12.40 -14.24 39.66
C LYS A 164 13.16 -12.93 39.54
N ILE A 165 12.83 -12.10 38.55
CA ILE A 165 13.48 -10.79 38.34
C ILE A 165 12.82 -9.64 39.12
N ASN A 166 11.74 -9.92 39.87
CA ASN A 166 10.87 -8.92 40.49
C ASN A 166 10.55 -7.78 39.51
N LEU A 167 9.97 -8.15 38.35
CA LEU A 167 9.72 -7.25 37.23
C LEU A 167 8.98 -5.99 37.70
N ASN A 168 9.56 -4.81 37.43
CA ASN A 168 8.90 -3.53 37.74
C ASN A 168 7.77 -3.25 36.74
N LEU A 169 6.60 -3.81 37.01
CA LEU A 169 5.43 -3.81 36.15
C LEU A 169 4.20 -3.27 36.91
N HIS A 170 3.56 -2.26 36.34
CA HIS A 170 2.24 -1.80 36.77
C HIS A 170 1.17 -2.35 35.81
N GLU A 171 0.40 -3.32 36.29
CA GLU A 171 -0.79 -3.84 35.59
C GLU A 171 -2.00 -2.91 35.79
N PHE A 172 -2.95 -2.96 34.85
CA PHE A 172 -4.16 -2.13 34.84
C PHE A 172 -3.87 -0.63 34.93
N GLU A 173 -2.84 -0.14 34.25
CA GLU A 173 -2.47 1.27 34.21
C GLU A 173 -2.25 1.74 32.76
N LYS A 174 -3.31 2.32 32.19
CA LYS A 174 -3.31 2.75 30.80
C LYS A 174 -2.58 4.08 30.61
N VAL A 175 -1.65 4.11 29.65
CA VAL A 175 -0.99 5.33 29.20
C VAL A 175 -1.90 6.13 28.27
N ASN A 176 -2.10 7.40 28.60
CA ASN A 176 -2.97 8.33 27.89
C ASN A 176 -2.21 9.32 27.01
N ASP A 177 -0.96 9.65 27.35
CA ASP A 177 -0.14 10.59 26.60
C ASP A 177 1.37 10.43 26.89
N VAL A 178 2.21 10.92 25.97
CA VAL A 178 3.66 11.02 26.15
C VAL A 178 4.12 12.38 25.64
N THR A 179 4.60 13.23 26.53
CA THR A 179 5.10 14.58 26.22
C THR A 179 6.61 14.69 26.46
N GLY A 180 7.22 15.81 26.10
CA GLY A 180 8.68 16.01 26.23
C GLY A 180 9.50 15.52 25.03
N GLY A 181 10.76 15.18 25.25
CA GLY A 181 11.71 14.77 24.21
C GLY A 181 12.84 13.90 24.74
N LYS A 182 13.77 13.50 23.85
CA LYS A 182 14.94 12.67 24.19
C LYS A 182 15.60 13.15 25.49
N GLY A 183 15.68 12.27 26.47
CA GLY A 183 16.29 12.54 27.77
C GLY A 183 15.37 13.08 28.85
N ALA A 184 14.15 13.54 28.51
CA ALA A 184 13.19 14.11 29.46
C ALA A 184 11.74 13.89 28.95
N PHE A 185 11.36 12.64 28.72
CA PHE A 185 9.98 12.30 28.42
C PHE A 185 9.14 12.28 29.69
N ALA A 186 7.89 12.74 29.59
CA ALA A 186 6.87 12.58 30.61
C ALA A 186 5.76 11.65 30.08
N VAL A 187 5.52 10.55 30.78
CA VAL A 187 4.51 9.53 30.43
C VAL A 187 3.33 9.70 31.36
N HIS A 188 2.16 10.02 30.80
CA HIS A 188 0.93 10.32 31.53
C HIS A 188 0.00 9.11 31.49
N THR A 189 -0.37 8.60 32.66
CA THR A 189 -1.31 7.48 32.81
C THR A 189 -2.63 7.96 33.40
N GLU A 190 -3.57 7.05 33.62
CA GLU A 190 -4.77 7.34 34.40
C GLU A 190 -4.53 7.43 35.91
N LYS A 191 -3.40 6.91 36.40
CA LYS A 191 -3.05 6.86 37.84
C LYS A 191 -1.99 7.89 38.24
N GLY A 192 -1.18 8.38 37.30
CA GLY A 192 -0.08 9.30 37.61
C GLY A 192 0.75 9.71 36.40
N GLN A 193 1.93 10.25 36.69
CA GLN A 193 2.91 10.70 35.71
C GLN A 193 4.29 10.18 36.10
N TYR A 194 5.05 9.71 35.11
CA TYR A 194 6.43 9.23 35.30
C TYR A 194 7.36 9.91 34.29
N THR A 195 8.67 9.92 34.59
CA THR A 195 9.67 10.52 33.69
C THR A 195 10.70 9.50 33.23
N ALA A 196 11.11 9.59 31.95
CA ALA A 196 12.13 8.71 31.40
C ALA A 196 13.03 9.33 30.33
N ALA A 197 14.24 8.79 30.19
CA ALA A 197 15.17 9.23 29.15
C ALA A 197 14.80 8.69 27.76
N ARG A 198 14.26 7.46 27.68
CA ARG A 198 13.75 6.81 26.46
C ARG A 198 12.40 6.15 26.74
N VAL A 199 11.56 6.06 25.70
CA VAL A 199 10.25 5.42 25.79
C VAL A 199 10.08 4.42 24.65
N LEU A 200 9.69 3.18 24.97
CA LEU A 200 9.26 2.18 23.99
C LEU A 200 7.74 2.00 24.07
N ILE A 201 7.07 2.17 22.94
CA ILE A 201 5.68 1.78 22.75
C ILE A 201 5.67 0.37 22.16
N ALA A 202 5.38 -0.63 23.00
CA ALA A 202 5.28 -2.05 22.67
C ALA A 202 3.83 -2.56 22.78
N ILE A 203 2.86 -1.69 22.49
CA ILE A 203 1.43 -2.04 22.55
C ILE A 203 1.04 -3.00 21.43
N GLY A 204 0.18 -3.98 21.75
CA GLY A 204 -0.42 -4.88 20.77
C GLY A 204 -1.59 -4.23 20.00
N LYS A 205 -2.22 -5.00 19.11
CA LYS A 205 -3.48 -4.60 18.46
C LYS A 205 -4.72 -5.10 19.21
N SER A 206 -4.55 -6.14 20.02
CA SER A 206 -5.66 -6.93 20.58
C SER A 206 -6.41 -6.29 21.75
N GLY A 207 -5.84 -5.25 22.38
CA GLY A 207 -6.42 -4.62 23.58
C GLY A 207 -7.70 -3.81 23.32
N ASN A 208 -8.09 -3.58 22.07
CA ASN A 208 -9.31 -2.85 21.73
C ASN A 208 -10.12 -3.63 20.68
N PRO A 209 -10.89 -4.65 21.09
CA PRO A 209 -11.69 -5.44 20.17
C PRO A 209 -12.70 -4.55 19.44
N ARG A 210 -12.93 -4.84 18.16
CA ARG A 210 -13.95 -4.15 17.38
C ARG A 210 -15.31 -4.65 17.84
N LYS A 211 -16.19 -3.70 18.09
CA LYS A 211 -17.59 -3.87 18.50
C LYS A 211 -18.51 -3.83 17.30
N ALA A 212 -19.60 -4.60 17.32
CA ALA A 212 -20.57 -4.62 16.23
C ALA A 212 -21.32 -3.28 16.09
N GLY A 213 -21.50 -2.56 17.19
CA GLY A 213 -22.20 -1.27 17.24
C GLY A 213 -23.72 -1.42 17.06
N VAL A 214 -24.29 -2.53 17.53
CA VAL A 214 -25.70 -2.88 17.30
C VAL A 214 -26.57 -2.60 18.53
N PRO A 215 -27.89 -2.37 18.37
CA PRO A 215 -28.82 -2.32 19.48
C PRO A 215 -28.69 -3.55 20.41
N GLY A 216 -28.76 -3.29 21.71
CA GLY A 216 -28.67 -4.31 22.78
C GLY A 216 -27.26 -4.80 23.12
N GLU A 217 -26.22 -4.47 22.33
CA GLU A 217 -24.83 -4.88 22.60
C GLU A 217 -24.33 -4.38 23.96
N SER A 218 -24.62 -3.13 24.32
CA SER A 218 -24.21 -2.56 25.62
C SER A 218 -25.05 -3.08 26.78
N GLU A 219 -26.33 -3.33 26.56
CA GLU A 219 -27.28 -3.82 27.57
C GLU A 219 -27.01 -5.28 27.93
N HIS A 220 -26.55 -6.08 26.95
CA HIS A 220 -26.27 -7.50 27.10
C HIS A 220 -24.76 -7.83 27.10
N ALA A 221 -23.91 -6.87 27.43
CA ALA A 221 -22.45 -7.03 27.40
C ALA A 221 -21.92 -8.24 28.21
N GLN A 222 -22.65 -8.72 29.23
CA GLN A 222 -22.25 -9.88 30.05
C GLN A 222 -22.25 -11.22 29.31
N LYS A 223 -22.99 -11.35 28.20
CA LYS A 223 -23.01 -12.55 27.35
C LYS A 223 -22.23 -12.39 26.04
N ILE A 224 -21.60 -11.23 25.83
CA ILE A 224 -20.84 -10.90 24.64
C ILE A 224 -19.35 -10.94 24.96
N TYR A 225 -18.61 -11.78 24.25
CA TYR A 225 -17.17 -12.00 24.43
C TYR A 225 -16.43 -11.72 23.14
N HIS A 226 -15.18 -11.26 23.24
CA HIS A 226 -14.35 -10.94 22.07
C HIS A 226 -13.19 -11.92 21.83
N PHE A 227 -13.08 -12.93 22.69
CA PHE A 227 -12.10 -14.01 22.62
C PHE A 227 -12.67 -15.23 23.34
N LEU A 228 -12.12 -16.41 23.06
CA LEU A 228 -12.49 -17.65 23.71
C LEU A 228 -11.34 -18.12 24.60
N ALA A 229 -11.50 -18.03 25.93
CA ALA A 229 -10.48 -18.47 26.88
C ALA A 229 -10.54 -19.98 27.15
N ASP A 230 -11.69 -20.50 27.55
CA ASP A 230 -11.89 -21.92 27.84
C ASP A 230 -13.21 -22.41 27.18
N PRO A 231 -13.16 -23.29 26.17
CA PRO A 231 -14.36 -23.81 25.52
C PRO A 231 -15.23 -24.67 26.44
N GLU A 232 -14.65 -25.30 27.46
CA GLU A 232 -15.35 -26.23 28.36
C GLU A 232 -16.41 -25.53 29.21
N VAL A 233 -16.24 -24.22 29.48
CA VAL A 233 -17.19 -23.40 30.25
C VAL A 233 -18.55 -23.29 29.53
N TYR A 234 -18.56 -23.43 28.21
CA TYR A 234 -19.73 -23.15 27.39
C TYR A 234 -20.51 -24.41 26.98
N ARG A 235 -20.20 -25.60 27.52
CA ARG A 235 -20.86 -26.86 27.13
C ARG A 235 -22.39 -26.79 27.16
N GLY A 236 -23.02 -27.35 26.12
CA GLY A 236 -24.48 -27.44 25.98
C GLY A 236 -25.18 -26.10 25.74
N LYS A 237 -24.46 -25.07 25.29
CA LYS A 237 -25.02 -23.73 25.03
C LYS A 237 -25.34 -23.52 23.55
N ASN A 238 -26.25 -22.59 23.29
CA ASN A 238 -26.46 -21.99 21.97
C ASN A 238 -25.49 -20.82 21.81
N ILE A 239 -24.61 -20.91 20.82
CA ILE A 239 -23.50 -19.96 20.65
C ILE A 239 -23.59 -19.32 19.27
N LEU A 240 -23.62 -18.00 19.24
CA LEU A 240 -23.43 -17.22 18.02
C LEU A 240 -21.97 -16.74 17.97
N ILE A 241 -21.28 -17.05 16.88
CA ILE A 241 -19.96 -16.50 16.58
C ILE A 241 -20.14 -15.51 15.43
N TYR A 242 -19.83 -14.24 15.67
CA TYR A 242 -19.86 -13.19 14.67
C TYR A 242 -18.44 -12.84 14.24
N GLY A 243 -18.09 -13.19 12.99
CA GLY A 243 -16.77 -12.92 12.41
C GLY A 243 -16.32 -14.00 11.42
N GLY A 244 -15.54 -13.59 10.42
CA GLY A 244 -15.00 -14.47 9.37
C GLY A 244 -13.48 -14.64 9.40
N GLY A 245 -12.82 -14.31 10.51
CA GLY A 245 -11.36 -14.39 10.68
C GLY A 245 -10.86 -15.75 11.16
N ASP A 246 -9.54 -15.97 11.14
CA ASP A 246 -8.93 -17.22 11.63
C ASP A 246 -9.21 -17.46 13.12
N VAL A 247 -9.22 -16.40 13.93
CA VAL A 247 -9.57 -16.49 15.37
C VAL A 247 -11.02 -16.94 15.57
N ALA A 248 -11.96 -16.42 14.76
CA ALA A 248 -13.36 -16.86 14.78
C ALA A 248 -13.49 -18.33 14.37
N ALA A 249 -12.73 -18.75 13.36
CA ALA A 249 -12.71 -20.15 12.91
C ALA A 249 -12.14 -21.10 13.99
N GLU A 250 -11.04 -20.71 14.66
CA GLU A 250 -10.47 -21.48 15.78
C GLU A 250 -11.47 -21.61 16.93
N ALA A 251 -12.16 -20.53 17.31
CA ALA A 251 -13.19 -20.58 18.34
C ALA A 251 -14.40 -21.44 17.94
N THR A 252 -14.82 -21.37 16.68
CA THR A 252 -15.91 -22.18 16.12
C THR A 252 -15.59 -23.67 16.27
N LEU A 253 -14.39 -24.07 15.84
CA LEU A 253 -13.94 -25.47 15.91
C LEU A 253 -13.79 -25.95 17.35
N ALA A 254 -13.35 -25.09 18.26
CA ALA A 254 -13.23 -25.43 19.67
C ALA A 254 -14.59 -25.61 20.37
N LEU A 255 -15.67 -25.03 19.84
CA LEU A 255 -16.99 -25.03 20.46
C LEU A 255 -17.98 -26.00 19.82
N CYS A 256 -17.86 -26.32 18.53
CA CYS A 256 -18.91 -27.02 17.76
C CYS A 256 -19.15 -28.48 18.17
N ASP A 257 -18.22 -29.16 18.84
CA ASP A 257 -18.41 -30.57 19.22
C ASP A 257 -19.32 -30.79 20.44
N HIS A 258 -19.58 -29.74 21.22
CA HIS A 258 -20.33 -29.84 22.49
C HIS A 258 -21.47 -28.82 22.61
N ASN A 259 -21.72 -28.02 21.56
CA ASN A 259 -22.63 -26.88 21.56
C ASN A 259 -23.40 -26.77 20.25
N THR A 260 -24.50 -26.03 20.28
CA THR A 260 -25.19 -25.58 19.06
C THR A 260 -24.52 -24.29 18.60
N VAL A 261 -23.71 -24.36 17.54
CA VAL A 261 -22.93 -23.20 17.06
C VAL A 261 -23.47 -22.67 15.74
N THR A 262 -23.71 -21.36 15.71
CA THR A 262 -24.00 -20.60 14.50
C THR A 262 -22.86 -19.62 14.26
N LEU A 263 -22.24 -19.68 13.08
CA LEU A 263 -21.23 -18.74 12.60
C LEU A 263 -21.86 -17.79 11.59
N ALA A 264 -21.77 -16.48 11.81
CA ALA A 264 -22.21 -15.46 10.88
C ALA A 264 -21.05 -14.56 10.45
N THR A 265 -20.91 -14.32 9.14
CA THR A 265 -19.89 -13.43 8.58
C THR A 265 -20.44 -12.56 7.46
N ILE A 266 -19.92 -11.34 7.36
CA ILE A 266 -20.29 -10.37 6.31
C ILE A 266 -19.69 -10.73 4.95
N ASP A 267 -18.70 -11.63 4.90
CA ASP A 267 -18.09 -12.05 3.65
C ASP A 267 -19.00 -13.06 2.93
N GLN A 268 -19.00 -13.02 1.59
CA GLN A 268 -19.74 -14.01 0.78
C GLN A 268 -19.08 -15.40 0.77
N SER A 269 -17.84 -15.49 1.25
CA SER A 269 -17.07 -16.72 1.41
C SER A 269 -15.96 -16.50 2.43
N PHE A 270 -15.27 -17.56 2.87
CA PHE A 270 -14.12 -17.41 3.74
C PHE A 270 -12.93 -16.74 3.01
N VAL A 271 -12.52 -15.56 3.51
CA VAL A 271 -11.42 -14.77 2.93
C VAL A 271 -10.13 -14.88 3.75
N PHE A 272 -10.28 -14.90 5.09
CA PHE A 272 -9.17 -14.75 6.04
C PHE A 272 -8.70 -16.03 6.75
N PRO A 273 -9.56 -17.02 7.08
CA PRO A 273 -9.13 -18.18 7.85
C PRO A 273 -8.15 -19.05 7.07
N LYS A 274 -7.28 -19.76 7.79
CA LYS A 274 -6.36 -20.73 7.18
C LYS A 274 -7.16 -21.87 6.54
N LYS A 275 -6.65 -22.39 5.42
CA LYS A 275 -7.31 -23.48 4.67
C LYS A 275 -7.70 -24.66 5.55
N ARG A 276 -6.80 -25.09 6.46
CA ARG A 276 -7.08 -26.19 7.41
C ARG A 276 -8.34 -25.96 8.26
N ASN A 277 -8.57 -24.71 8.69
CA ASN A 277 -9.68 -24.34 9.54
C ASN A 277 -10.97 -24.25 8.72
N ILE A 278 -10.89 -23.76 7.47
CA ILE A 278 -12.00 -23.78 6.52
C ILE A 278 -12.47 -25.21 6.26
N ASP A 279 -11.55 -26.09 5.87
CA ASP A 279 -11.85 -27.49 5.55
C ASP A 279 -12.49 -28.20 6.76
N ALA A 280 -11.98 -27.95 7.97
CA ALA A 280 -12.54 -28.51 9.20
C ALA A 280 -13.94 -27.96 9.54
N MET A 281 -14.21 -26.66 9.36
CA MET A 281 -15.53 -26.08 9.60
C MET A 281 -16.57 -26.63 8.62
N LEU A 282 -16.22 -26.79 7.35
CA LEU A 282 -17.11 -27.37 6.35
C LEU A 282 -17.46 -28.82 6.68
N ALA A 283 -16.50 -29.62 7.14
CA ALA A 283 -16.76 -30.98 7.61
C ALA A 283 -17.74 -30.98 8.81
N LYS A 284 -17.58 -30.07 9.77
CA LYS A 284 -18.50 -29.93 10.91
C LYS A 284 -19.90 -29.48 10.50
N GLN A 285 -20.01 -28.68 9.43
CA GLN A 285 -21.29 -28.29 8.85
C GLN A 285 -21.98 -29.48 8.17
N GLU A 286 -21.24 -30.32 7.44
CA GLU A 286 -21.75 -31.57 6.84
C GLU A 286 -22.20 -32.58 7.92
N GLU A 287 -21.50 -32.63 9.06
CA GLU A 287 -21.91 -33.39 10.25
C GLU A 287 -23.18 -32.82 10.95
N GLY A 288 -23.67 -31.65 10.54
CA GLY A 288 -24.82 -30.98 11.17
C GLY A 288 -24.51 -30.34 12.53
N LYS A 289 -23.23 -30.18 12.89
CA LYS A 289 -22.77 -29.60 14.17
C LYS A 289 -22.55 -28.09 14.12
N LEU A 290 -22.54 -27.51 12.92
CA LEU A 290 -22.25 -26.10 12.70
C LEU A 290 -23.19 -25.53 11.64
N THR A 291 -23.84 -24.41 11.95
CA THR A 291 -24.57 -23.61 10.96
C THR A 291 -23.71 -22.42 10.54
N ILE A 292 -23.55 -22.20 9.23
CA ILE A 292 -22.73 -21.09 8.69
C ILE A 292 -23.61 -20.18 7.82
N HIS A 293 -23.63 -18.88 8.15
CA HIS A 293 -24.29 -17.83 7.39
C HIS A 293 -23.26 -16.86 6.80
N PHE A 294 -23.13 -16.89 5.47
CA PHE A 294 -22.37 -15.92 4.70
C PHE A 294 -23.22 -14.68 4.38
N ASP A 295 -22.55 -13.61 3.96
CA ASP A 295 -23.19 -12.35 3.57
C ASP A 295 -24.18 -11.81 4.62
N THR A 296 -23.85 -12.00 5.90
CA THR A 296 -24.74 -11.80 7.03
C THR A 296 -24.11 -10.88 8.07
N ARG A 297 -24.84 -9.84 8.48
CA ARG A 297 -24.46 -8.95 9.57
C ARG A 297 -25.28 -9.21 10.83
N LEU A 298 -24.67 -8.99 12.00
CA LEU A 298 -25.40 -8.88 13.25
C LEU A 298 -26.19 -7.56 13.24
N ALA A 299 -27.48 -7.61 13.53
CA ALA A 299 -28.38 -6.45 13.47
C ALA A 299 -28.85 -5.99 14.86
N ALA A 300 -29.01 -6.90 15.82
CA ALA A 300 -29.32 -6.62 17.22
C ALA A 300 -28.98 -7.83 18.09
N VAL A 301 -28.73 -7.61 19.39
CA VAL A 301 -28.57 -8.65 20.39
C VAL A 301 -29.62 -8.44 21.48
N ASP A 302 -30.34 -9.49 21.84
CA ASP A 302 -31.31 -9.51 22.94
C ASP A 302 -30.89 -10.55 24.01
N ALA A 303 -31.66 -10.64 25.08
CA ALA A 303 -31.38 -11.53 26.22
C ALA A 303 -31.19 -13.00 25.82
N GLN A 304 -31.99 -13.52 24.88
CA GLN A 304 -31.96 -14.94 24.46
C GLN A 304 -31.76 -15.13 22.95
N LYS A 305 -31.81 -14.05 22.17
CA LYS A 305 -31.79 -14.08 20.71
C LYS A 305 -30.88 -13.01 20.14
N ALA A 306 -30.48 -13.19 18.89
CA ALA A 306 -29.75 -12.21 18.12
C ALA A 306 -30.39 -12.16 16.74
N THR A 307 -30.65 -10.96 16.25
CA THR A 307 -31.19 -10.76 14.91
C THR A 307 -30.02 -10.68 13.93
N LEU A 308 -30.02 -11.58 12.97
CA LEU A 308 -29.12 -11.57 11.82
C LEU A 308 -29.81 -10.95 10.61
N GLN A 309 -29.04 -10.33 9.73
CA GLN A 309 -29.54 -9.74 8.50
C GLN A 309 -28.66 -10.07 7.31
N ASN A 310 -29.25 -10.58 6.24
CA ASN A 310 -28.57 -10.76 4.96
C ASN A 310 -28.28 -9.40 4.32
N GLN A 311 -27.06 -9.14 3.85
CA GLN A 311 -26.69 -7.83 3.31
C GLN A 311 -27.19 -7.61 1.88
N SER A 312 -27.37 -8.67 1.09
CA SER A 312 -27.83 -8.57 -0.30
C SER A 312 -29.35 -8.56 -0.42
N SER A 313 -30.06 -9.40 0.34
CA SER A 313 -31.53 -9.47 0.30
C SER A 313 -32.22 -8.59 1.34
N GLU A 314 -31.47 -8.09 2.34
CA GLU A 314 -31.97 -7.37 3.51
C GLU A 314 -32.86 -8.18 4.46
N ASP A 315 -33.09 -9.47 4.18
CA ASP A 315 -33.89 -10.37 5.01
C ASP A 315 -33.33 -10.48 6.43
N LYS A 316 -34.22 -10.49 7.42
CA LYS A 316 -33.88 -10.61 8.84
C LYS A 316 -34.47 -11.89 9.43
N TRP A 317 -33.70 -12.53 10.31
CA TRP A 317 -34.16 -13.67 11.09
C TRP A 317 -33.46 -13.69 12.45
N ASP A 318 -34.08 -14.35 13.41
CA ASP A 318 -33.51 -14.50 14.75
C ASP A 318 -32.78 -15.83 14.89
N THR A 319 -31.73 -15.82 15.72
CA THR A 319 -31.00 -17.00 16.16
C THR A 319 -30.95 -17.01 17.68
N ASP A 320 -31.39 -18.12 18.27
CA ASP A 320 -31.26 -18.35 19.71
C ASP A 320 -29.78 -18.39 20.10
N ASN A 321 -29.43 -17.68 21.17
CA ASN A 321 -28.07 -17.69 21.70
C ASN A 321 -28.07 -17.41 23.20
N ASP A 322 -27.32 -18.22 23.93
CA ASP A 322 -26.94 -17.97 25.31
C ASP A 322 -25.70 -17.07 25.37
N VAL A 323 -24.81 -17.18 24.39
CA VAL A 323 -23.52 -16.48 24.33
C VAL A 323 -23.24 -16.01 22.91
N VAL A 324 -22.68 -14.80 22.79
CA VAL A 324 -22.20 -14.23 21.52
C VAL A 324 -20.69 -14.03 21.60
N PHE A 325 -19.96 -14.54 20.61
CA PHE A 325 -18.55 -14.23 20.40
C PHE A 325 -18.39 -13.26 19.23
N GLU A 326 -18.13 -11.99 19.54
CA GLU A 326 -17.81 -10.95 18.56
C GLU A 326 -16.32 -10.96 18.22
N MET A 327 -15.95 -11.75 17.21
CA MET A 327 -14.57 -11.96 16.77
C MET A 327 -14.30 -11.27 15.42
N ILE A 328 -14.65 -9.98 15.35
CA ILE A 328 -14.56 -9.14 14.14
C ILE A 328 -13.26 -8.30 14.05
N GLY A 329 -12.23 -8.73 14.77
CA GLY A 329 -10.91 -8.10 14.81
C GLY A 329 -10.80 -7.01 15.88
N ALA A 330 -9.76 -6.19 15.79
CA ALA A 330 -9.46 -5.13 16.75
C ALA A 330 -9.23 -3.78 16.05
N ILE A 331 -9.41 -2.69 16.80
CA ILE A 331 -9.19 -1.32 16.34
C ILE A 331 -7.77 -0.91 16.75
N PRO A 332 -6.86 -0.65 15.79
CA PRO A 332 -5.54 -0.13 16.11
C PRO A 332 -5.65 1.20 16.87
N SER A 333 -4.78 1.43 17.85
CA SER A 333 -4.74 2.64 18.69
C SER A 333 -4.23 3.88 17.96
N LEU A 334 -4.79 4.20 16.78
CA LEU A 334 -4.36 5.31 15.93
C LEU A 334 -4.50 6.67 16.62
N GLY A 335 -5.52 6.83 17.47
CA GLY A 335 -5.72 8.05 18.26
C GLY A 335 -4.57 8.30 19.23
N PHE A 336 -4.08 7.25 19.90
CA PHE A 336 -2.93 7.32 20.79
C PHE A 336 -1.65 7.73 20.04
N PHE A 337 -1.32 7.07 18.93
CA PHE A 337 -0.15 7.42 18.13
C PHE A 337 -0.18 8.87 17.65
N LYS A 338 -1.32 9.33 17.14
CA LYS A 338 -1.49 10.74 16.71
C LYS A 338 -1.32 11.72 17.87
N LYS A 339 -1.91 11.42 19.03
CA LYS A 339 -1.82 12.28 20.23
C LYS A 339 -0.37 12.41 20.71
N VAL A 340 0.35 11.30 20.73
CA VAL A 340 1.78 11.23 21.04
C VAL A 340 2.66 11.83 19.91
N GLY A 341 2.08 12.31 18.82
CA GLY A 341 2.83 12.94 17.72
C GLY A 341 3.60 11.96 16.83
N ILE A 342 3.25 10.68 16.86
CA ILE A 342 3.77 9.67 15.95
C ILE A 342 2.96 9.71 14.66
N GLN A 343 3.64 9.86 13.53
CA GLN A 343 3.00 9.88 12.22
C GLN A 343 2.59 8.46 11.82
N LEU A 344 1.51 8.34 11.06
CA LEU A 344 1.10 7.06 10.49
C LEU A 344 1.71 6.89 9.11
N ALA A 345 2.12 5.67 8.78
CA ALA A 345 2.62 5.31 7.47
C ALA A 345 1.62 5.74 6.38
N ASN A 346 2.14 6.38 5.35
CA ASN A 346 1.35 6.93 4.22
C ASN A 346 0.37 8.06 4.58
N SER A 347 0.50 8.68 5.75
CA SER A 347 -0.17 9.95 6.02
C SER A 347 0.43 11.08 5.16
N TRP A 348 -0.42 11.92 4.59
CA TRP A 348 -0.01 13.12 3.89
C TRP A 348 0.23 14.21 4.91
N THR A 349 1.51 14.44 5.24
CA THR A 349 1.94 15.41 6.23
C THR A 349 2.47 16.68 5.56
N GLY A 350 2.50 17.78 6.32
CA GLY A 350 2.89 19.12 5.86
C GLY A 350 1.70 20.03 5.54
N ASN A 351 2.01 21.30 5.23
CA ASN A 351 1.00 22.31 4.92
C ASN A 351 0.66 22.29 3.43
N PRO A 352 -0.55 21.85 3.03
CA PRO A 352 -0.96 21.79 1.63
C PRO A 352 -1.11 23.18 1.02
N TRP A 353 -1.57 24.17 1.80
CA TRP A 353 -1.76 25.54 1.34
C TRP A 353 -0.43 26.20 1.00
N PHE A 354 0.57 26.05 1.87
CA PHE A 354 1.89 26.60 1.60
C PHE A 354 2.55 25.95 0.38
N ALA A 355 2.48 24.62 0.25
CA ALA A 355 2.96 23.92 -0.94
C ALA A 355 2.22 24.37 -2.21
N GLY A 356 0.90 24.54 -2.13
CA GLY A 356 0.06 25.06 -3.22
C GLY A 356 0.43 26.48 -3.63
N ILE A 357 0.64 27.38 -2.67
CA ILE A 357 1.05 28.77 -2.92
C ILE A 357 2.41 28.81 -3.62
N VAL A 358 3.41 28.08 -3.11
CA VAL A 358 4.75 28.01 -3.75
C VAL A 358 4.63 27.45 -5.17
N THR A 359 3.79 26.43 -5.37
CA THR A 359 3.55 25.83 -6.69
C THR A 359 2.94 26.85 -7.67
N LEU A 360 1.89 27.55 -7.26
CA LEU A 360 1.21 28.54 -8.10
C LEU A 360 2.10 29.76 -8.39
N ALA A 361 2.85 30.24 -7.40
CA ALA A 361 3.80 31.35 -7.58
C ALA A 361 4.94 30.95 -8.54
N SER A 362 5.46 29.73 -8.42
CA SER A 362 6.47 29.19 -9.34
C SER A 362 5.92 29.05 -10.75
N LEU A 363 4.68 28.58 -10.89
CA LEU A 363 4.01 28.47 -12.19
C LEU A 363 3.80 29.85 -12.83
N ALA A 364 3.39 30.85 -12.06
CA ALA A 364 3.26 32.23 -12.53
C ALA A 364 4.62 32.81 -12.96
N GLY A 365 5.68 32.56 -12.19
CA GLY A 365 7.05 32.95 -12.54
C GLY A 365 7.52 32.29 -13.84
N LEU A 366 7.22 31.00 -14.03
CA LEU A 366 7.50 30.28 -15.27
C LEU A 366 6.76 30.86 -16.48
N ILE A 367 5.46 31.18 -16.32
CA ILE A 367 4.64 31.79 -17.39
C ILE A 367 5.19 33.17 -17.76
N PHE A 368 5.50 34.01 -16.77
CA PHE A 368 6.03 35.35 -17.01
C PHE A 368 7.42 35.31 -17.67
N TRP A 369 8.30 34.41 -17.19
CA TRP A 369 9.60 34.19 -17.79
C TRP A 369 9.47 33.75 -19.26
N ALA A 370 8.57 32.81 -19.55
CA ALA A 370 8.34 32.34 -20.91
C ALA A 370 7.82 33.43 -21.87
N TRP A 371 7.00 34.35 -21.35
CA TRP A 371 6.46 35.48 -22.13
C TRP A 371 7.55 36.47 -22.59
N GLU A 372 8.52 36.77 -21.73
CA GLU A 372 9.58 37.76 -22.02
C GLU A 372 10.83 37.17 -22.71
N VAL A 373 11.07 35.85 -22.61
CA VAL A 373 12.25 35.23 -23.22
C VAL A 373 12.24 35.39 -24.75
N GLY A 374 13.23 36.11 -25.27
CA GLY A 374 13.43 36.39 -26.69
C GLY A 374 12.64 37.58 -27.26
N ALA A 375 12.04 38.43 -26.42
CA ALA A 375 11.66 39.78 -26.81
C ALA A 375 12.91 40.69 -26.80
N GLU A 376 13.01 41.66 -27.73
CA GLU A 376 14.09 42.67 -27.73
C GLU A 376 14.14 43.50 -26.43
N THR A 377 13.08 43.44 -25.63
CA THR A 377 12.90 44.10 -24.32
C THR A 377 13.12 43.17 -23.13
N ALA A 378 13.73 41.99 -23.27
CA ALA A 378 13.98 41.06 -22.17
C ALA A 378 14.89 41.71 -21.10
N GLY A 379 14.26 42.37 -20.12
CA GLY A 379 14.92 43.11 -19.06
C GLY A 379 15.25 42.25 -17.84
N ILE A 380 15.75 42.90 -16.79
CA ILE A 380 16.12 42.27 -15.51
C ILE A 380 14.94 41.49 -14.87
N THR A 381 13.70 41.90 -15.18
CA THR A 381 12.43 41.28 -14.75
C THR A 381 12.30 39.82 -15.18
N SER A 382 12.63 39.50 -16.43
CA SER A 382 12.62 38.13 -16.95
C SER A 382 13.60 37.22 -16.18
N THR A 383 14.79 37.74 -15.85
CA THR A 383 15.82 37.00 -15.11
C THR A 383 15.37 36.72 -13.68
N PHE A 384 14.75 37.70 -13.02
CA PHE A 384 14.16 37.50 -11.69
C PHE A 384 13.00 36.49 -11.69
N ALA A 385 12.16 36.48 -12.73
CA ALA A 385 11.08 35.50 -12.85
C ALA A 385 11.60 34.07 -13.03
N GLY A 386 12.65 33.87 -13.84
CA GLY A 386 13.32 32.58 -14.01
C GLY A 386 14.00 32.09 -12.73
N LEU A 387 14.70 32.98 -12.01
CA LEU A 387 15.28 32.67 -10.69
C LEU A 387 14.21 32.34 -9.65
N GLY A 388 13.06 33.05 -9.68
CA GLY A 388 11.92 32.77 -8.82
C GLY A 388 11.32 31.38 -9.05
N PHE A 389 11.21 30.96 -10.32
CA PHE A 389 10.80 29.60 -10.66
C PHE A 389 11.78 28.53 -10.13
N LEU A 390 13.09 28.69 -10.39
CA LEU A 390 14.11 27.76 -9.91
C LEU A 390 14.17 27.71 -8.37
N GLY A 391 14.06 28.85 -7.71
CA GLY A 391 13.96 28.95 -6.25
C GLY A 391 12.73 28.24 -5.72
N GLY A 392 11.58 28.38 -6.38
CA GLY A 392 10.35 27.68 -6.06
C GLY A 392 10.46 26.15 -6.18
N LEU A 393 11.11 25.64 -7.23
CA LEU A 393 11.44 24.21 -7.35
C LEU A 393 12.33 23.74 -6.18
N GLY A 394 13.36 24.53 -5.84
CA GLY A 394 14.25 24.25 -4.71
C GLY A 394 13.53 24.21 -3.36
N VAL A 395 12.62 25.16 -3.11
CA VAL A 395 11.78 25.19 -1.91
C VAL A 395 10.87 23.97 -1.84
N LEU A 396 10.20 23.61 -2.94
CA LEU A 396 9.35 22.42 -2.99
C LEU A 396 10.15 21.13 -2.77
N ALA A 397 11.35 21.00 -3.35
CA ALA A 397 12.23 19.86 -3.13
C ALA A 397 12.69 19.77 -1.67
N TYR A 398 13.12 20.89 -1.07
CA TYR A 398 13.51 20.95 0.33
C TYR A 398 12.36 20.58 1.28
N MET A 399 11.17 21.14 1.06
CA MET A 399 9.97 20.81 1.81
C MET A 399 9.60 19.34 1.66
N GLY A 400 9.72 18.79 0.44
CA GLY A 400 9.48 17.39 0.15
C GLY A 400 10.42 16.47 0.93
N VAL A 401 11.71 16.80 1.01
CA VAL A 401 12.72 16.06 1.80
C VAL A 401 12.46 16.17 3.31
N LYS A 402 11.98 17.33 3.79
CA LYS A 402 11.57 17.54 5.19
C LYS A 402 10.24 16.89 5.56
N GLY A 403 9.62 16.14 4.65
CA GLY A 403 8.43 15.34 4.92
C GLY A 403 7.11 15.96 4.45
N ASN A 404 7.10 17.16 3.83
CA ASN A 404 5.88 17.71 3.25
C ASN A 404 5.56 17.02 1.91
N ARG A 405 4.68 16.01 1.94
CA ARG A 405 4.34 15.20 0.77
C ARG A 405 3.62 16.00 -0.33
N TRP A 406 2.91 17.07 0.04
CA TRP A 406 2.23 17.97 -0.91
C TRP A 406 3.22 18.74 -1.80
N ALA A 407 4.43 19.00 -1.29
CA ALA A 407 5.46 19.68 -2.06
C ALA A 407 5.95 18.84 -3.25
N TRP A 408 5.98 17.51 -3.11
CA TRP A 408 6.29 16.61 -4.23
C TRP A 408 5.23 16.64 -5.33
N LEU A 409 3.95 16.81 -5.00
CA LEU A 409 2.91 17.02 -6.02
C LEU A 409 3.15 18.32 -6.78
N GLY A 410 3.40 19.41 -6.06
CA GLY A 410 3.72 20.70 -6.65
C GLY A 410 4.93 20.65 -7.57
N LEU A 411 6.02 20.04 -7.11
CA LEU A 411 7.23 19.85 -7.89
C LEU A 411 6.99 18.99 -9.13
N THR A 412 6.26 17.88 -8.98
CA THR A 412 5.94 16.98 -10.10
C THR A 412 5.06 17.69 -11.13
N LEU A 413 4.08 18.49 -10.69
CA LEU A 413 3.25 19.31 -11.57
C LEU A 413 4.12 20.30 -12.36
N LEU A 414 5.00 21.05 -11.69
CA LEU A 414 5.84 22.05 -12.33
C LEU A 414 6.83 21.43 -13.32
N VAL A 415 7.49 20.33 -12.96
CA VAL A 415 8.39 19.60 -13.86
C VAL A 415 7.63 19.04 -15.06
N SER A 416 6.49 18.38 -14.81
CA SER A 416 5.66 17.80 -15.88
C SER A 416 5.10 18.88 -16.81
N TYR A 417 4.65 20.00 -16.23
CA TYR A 417 4.16 21.15 -16.99
C TYR A 417 5.29 21.78 -17.80
N THR A 418 6.49 21.95 -17.24
CA THR A 418 7.64 22.50 -17.98
C THR A 418 8.05 21.60 -19.14
N MET A 419 8.07 20.28 -18.94
CA MET A 419 8.34 19.30 -19.99
C MET A 419 7.25 19.27 -21.08
N TYR A 420 5.98 19.44 -20.70
CA TYR A 420 4.88 19.51 -21.65
C TYR A 420 4.80 20.88 -22.34
N ALA A 421 5.13 21.97 -21.67
CA ALA A 421 5.18 23.31 -22.28
C ALA A 421 6.25 23.35 -23.38
N ALA A 422 7.41 22.74 -23.15
CA ALA A 422 8.44 22.54 -24.17
C ALA A 422 8.00 21.67 -25.38
N LYS A 423 6.85 21.00 -25.32
CA LYS A 423 6.31 20.07 -26.33
C LYS A 423 5.41 20.76 -27.39
N THR A 424 4.64 21.78 -27.02
CA THR A 424 3.51 22.29 -27.83
C THR A 424 3.79 23.66 -28.45
N SER A 425 4.31 23.67 -29.68
CA SER A 425 4.17 24.76 -30.65
C SER A 425 3.06 24.43 -31.67
N SER A 426 1.88 23.97 -31.20
CA SER A 426 0.73 23.62 -32.06
C SER A 426 -0.43 24.62 -31.92
N PRO A 427 -0.91 25.25 -33.02
CA PRO A 427 -2.01 26.23 -33.05
C PRO A 427 -3.38 25.80 -32.51
N HIS A 428 -3.58 24.53 -32.18
CA HIS A 428 -4.92 23.98 -31.93
C HIS A 428 -5.21 23.58 -30.47
N PHE A 429 -4.37 23.99 -29.51
CA PHE A 429 -4.63 23.76 -28.08
C PHE A 429 -4.96 25.08 -27.36
N PRO A 430 -5.93 25.10 -26.41
CA PRO A 430 -6.34 26.33 -25.71
C PRO A 430 -5.28 26.87 -24.72
N PHE A 431 -4.16 26.16 -24.53
CA PHE A 431 -3.01 26.59 -23.72
C PHE A 431 -1.75 26.69 -24.61
N HIS A 432 -1.84 27.50 -25.66
CA HIS A 432 -0.73 27.73 -26.57
C HIS A 432 0.39 28.50 -25.84
N TRP A 433 1.60 27.96 -25.83
CA TRP A 433 2.73 28.53 -25.09
C TRP A 433 3.43 29.59 -25.94
N ILE A 434 3.15 30.87 -25.66
CA ILE A 434 3.85 32.01 -26.27
C ILE A 434 5.31 31.97 -25.79
N GLY A 435 6.25 31.53 -26.63
CA GLY A 435 7.69 31.51 -26.32
C GLY A 435 8.40 30.15 -26.37
N ALA A 436 7.70 29.06 -26.67
CA ALA A 436 8.27 27.70 -26.78
C ALA A 436 9.50 27.62 -27.67
N ASP A 437 9.38 28.19 -28.87
CA ASP A 437 10.41 28.19 -29.90
C ASP A 437 11.62 29.05 -29.48
N ARG A 438 11.40 30.06 -28.63
CA ARG A 438 12.43 30.99 -28.13
C ARG A 438 13.24 30.39 -26.98
N ILE A 439 12.60 29.67 -26.07
CA ILE A 439 13.29 28.93 -25.01
C ILE A 439 14.12 27.77 -25.60
N ALA A 440 13.57 27.07 -26.61
CA ALA A 440 14.33 26.04 -27.33
C ALA A 440 15.56 26.62 -28.05
N ALA A 441 15.45 27.83 -28.61
CA ALA A 441 16.59 28.55 -29.20
C ALA A 441 17.62 28.99 -28.15
N TYR A 442 17.18 29.48 -26.99
CA TYR A 442 18.04 29.89 -25.88
C TYR A 442 18.82 28.73 -25.27
N LEU A 443 18.16 27.61 -24.96
CA LEU A 443 18.80 26.37 -24.47
C LEU A 443 19.74 25.73 -25.51
N GLY A 444 19.51 25.98 -26.80
CA GLY A 444 20.38 25.57 -27.89
C GLY A 444 21.63 26.44 -28.09
N SER A 445 21.79 27.52 -27.32
CA SER A 445 22.89 28.48 -27.43
C SER A 445 23.84 28.42 -26.21
N GLY A 446 25.13 28.70 -26.40
CA GLY A 446 26.14 28.72 -25.33
C GLY A 446 26.68 27.34 -24.90
N ALA A 447 27.43 27.28 -23.79
CA ALA A 447 28.12 26.07 -23.32
C ALA A 447 27.18 24.90 -22.94
N ILE A 448 25.95 25.21 -22.51
CA ILE A 448 24.88 24.22 -22.28
C ILE A 448 24.41 23.63 -23.62
N GLY A 449 24.37 24.46 -24.66
CA GLY A 449 24.12 24.08 -26.05
C GLY A 449 25.27 23.33 -26.73
N TRP A 450 26.36 22.91 -26.05
CA TRP A 450 27.37 22.02 -26.63
C TRP A 450 27.13 20.53 -26.31
N PHE A 451 26.53 20.23 -25.15
CA PHE A 451 26.23 18.87 -24.70
C PHE A 451 24.87 18.37 -25.22
N VAL A 452 23.92 19.29 -25.36
CA VAL A 452 22.54 19.02 -25.77
C VAL A 452 22.35 18.70 -27.28
N PRO A 453 23.10 19.26 -28.26
CA PRO A 453 22.72 19.19 -29.67
C PRO A 453 22.75 17.81 -30.30
N LYS A 454 23.70 16.93 -30.02
CA LYS A 454 23.79 15.68 -30.80
C LYS A 454 22.68 14.68 -30.44
N ALA A 455 22.26 14.62 -29.18
CA ALA A 455 21.10 13.84 -28.76
C ALA A 455 19.78 14.54 -29.08
N VAL A 456 19.69 15.86 -28.85
CA VAL A 456 18.45 16.62 -29.11
C VAL A 456 18.19 16.84 -30.59
N ILE A 457 19.20 16.97 -31.46
CA ILE A 457 19.02 17.08 -32.92
C ILE A 457 18.54 15.76 -33.53
N ALA A 458 19.01 14.61 -33.05
CA ALA A 458 18.43 13.31 -33.43
C ALA A 458 16.97 13.14 -32.94
N LEU A 459 16.58 13.89 -31.90
CA LEU A 459 15.27 13.83 -31.26
C LEU A 459 14.39 15.07 -31.53
N LYS A 460 14.83 16.00 -32.38
CA LYS A 460 14.17 17.31 -32.67
C LYS A 460 12.78 17.16 -33.28
N GLY A 461 12.44 15.97 -33.79
CA GLY A 461 11.13 15.65 -34.37
C GLY A 461 10.26 14.70 -33.54
N ALA A 462 10.62 14.39 -32.28
CA ALA A 462 9.92 13.37 -31.49
C ALA A 462 9.60 13.74 -30.03
N PRO A 463 8.76 14.77 -29.78
CA PRO A 463 8.38 15.19 -28.41
C PRO A 463 7.68 14.08 -27.58
N SER A 464 7.09 13.11 -28.24
CA SER A 464 6.48 11.93 -27.63
C SER A 464 7.46 10.88 -27.13
N PHE A 465 8.68 10.88 -27.65
CA PHE A 465 9.76 10.03 -27.16
C PHE A 465 10.11 10.39 -25.72
N TRP A 466 10.25 11.69 -25.39
CA TRP A 466 10.60 12.12 -24.03
C TRP A 466 9.52 11.83 -23.00
N TYR A 467 8.26 11.98 -23.36
CA TYR A 467 7.14 11.51 -22.52
C TYR A 467 7.23 10.00 -22.29
N SER A 468 7.42 9.22 -23.36
CA SER A 468 7.54 7.76 -23.27
C SER A 468 8.78 7.33 -22.50
N ALA A 469 9.89 8.07 -22.60
CA ALA A 469 11.15 7.84 -21.89
C ALA A 469 11.03 8.14 -20.40
N LEU A 470 10.46 9.28 -20.02
CA LEU A 470 10.18 9.60 -18.62
C LEU A 470 9.20 8.58 -18.01
N TYR A 471 8.13 8.27 -18.74
CA TYR A 471 7.14 7.29 -18.32
C TYR A 471 7.76 5.90 -18.13
N THR A 472 8.59 5.46 -19.08
CA THR A 472 9.35 4.21 -19.00
C THR A 472 10.32 4.22 -17.83
N PHE A 473 11.05 5.32 -17.61
CA PHE A 473 11.94 5.48 -16.47
C PHE A 473 11.21 5.32 -15.14
N LEU A 474 10.06 5.98 -14.97
CA LEU A 474 9.25 5.86 -13.75
C LEU A 474 8.79 4.41 -13.52
N VAL A 475 8.28 3.74 -14.57
CA VAL A 475 7.83 2.35 -14.46
C VAL A 475 9.00 1.40 -14.15
N VAL A 476 10.18 1.62 -14.70
CA VAL A 476 11.39 0.83 -14.40
C VAL A 476 11.86 1.09 -12.97
N PHE A 477 12.00 2.36 -12.57
CA PHE A 477 12.47 2.72 -11.24
C PHE A 477 11.55 2.16 -10.14
N PHE A 478 10.23 2.40 -10.25
CA PHE A 478 9.27 1.87 -9.29
C PHE A 478 9.08 0.36 -9.45
N GLY A 479 9.24 -0.20 -10.64
CA GLY A 479 9.24 -1.64 -10.90
C GLY A 479 10.36 -2.39 -10.17
N VAL A 480 11.58 -1.87 -10.19
CA VAL A 480 12.71 -2.45 -9.43
C VAL A 480 12.43 -2.41 -7.94
N ARG A 481 11.89 -1.29 -7.43
CA ARG A 481 11.55 -1.14 -6.01
C ARG A 481 10.43 -2.10 -5.60
N ALA A 482 9.38 -2.22 -6.40
CA ALA A 482 8.27 -3.14 -6.17
C ALA A 482 8.73 -4.61 -6.22
N MET A 483 9.62 -4.95 -7.16
CA MET A 483 10.21 -6.29 -7.26
C MET A 483 11.10 -6.65 -6.07
N LYS A 484 11.90 -5.71 -5.55
CA LYS A 484 12.69 -5.91 -4.33
C LYS A 484 11.77 -6.18 -3.13
N ARG A 485 10.73 -5.35 -2.97
CA ARG A 485 9.78 -5.48 -1.85
C ARG A 485 8.95 -6.77 -1.93
N TRP A 486 8.27 -7.01 -3.04
CA TRP A 486 7.25 -8.07 -3.12
C TRP A 486 7.79 -9.39 -3.70
N GLY A 487 8.77 -9.31 -4.60
CA GLY A 487 9.40 -10.50 -5.15
C GLY A 487 10.53 -11.00 -4.24
N THR A 488 11.52 -10.16 -3.95
CA THR A 488 12.74 -10.61 -3.26
C THR A 488 12.52 -10.79 -1.76
N ALA A 489 11.88 -9.83 -1.07
CA ALA A 489 11.71 -9.90 0.38
C ALA A 489 10.72 -11.00 0.82
N TYR A 490 9.66 -11.27 0.04
CA TYR A 490 8.71 -12.37 0.32
C TYR A 490 9.03 -13.67 -0.43
N ASN A 491 10.17 -13.70 -1.14
CA ASN A 491 10.59 -14.80 -2.00
C ASN A 491 9.50 -15.32 -2.96
N ASP A 492 8.69 -14.42 -3.52
CA ASP A 492 7.60 -14.74 -4.45
C ASP A 492 8.10 -14.64 -5.90
N ASP A 493 8.38 -15.79 -6.51
CA ASP A 493 8.90 -15.89 -7.88
C ASP A 493 7.89 -15.44 -8.94
N TYR A 494 6.60 -15.51 -8.65
CA TYR A 494 5.56 -15.02 -9.56
C TYR A 494 5.60 -13.49 -9.65
N GLN A 495 5.74 -12.81 -8.50
CA GLN A 495 5.86 -11.36 -8.44
C GLN A 495 7.15 -10.86 -9.12
N LYS A 496 8.27 -11.57 -8.94
CA LYS A 496 9.54 -11.25 -9.62
C LYS A 496 9.36 -11.25 -11.14
N LYS A 497 8.79 -12.32 -11.70
CA LYS A 497 8.56 -12.47 -13.15
C LYS A 497 7.60 -11.42 -13.70
N ARG A 498 6.57 -11.05 -12.95
CA ARG A 498 5.59 -10.04 -13.33
C ARG A 498 6.20 -8.64 -13.46
N TYR A 499 6.90 -8.17 -12.42
CA TYR A 499 7.54 -6.85 -12.47
C TYR A 499 8.64 -6.79 -13.53
N LEU A 500 9.40 -7.88 -13.72
CA LEU A 500 10.38 -7.97 -14.79
C LEU A 500 9.74 -7.83 -16.18
N SER A 501 8.60 -8.49 -16.42
CA SER A 501 7.85 -8.38 -17.67
C SER A 501 7.37 -6.95 -17.94
N ILE A 502 6.81 -6.28 -16.93
CA ILE A 502 6.34 -4.89 -17.07
C ILE A 502 7.50 -3.96 -17.46
N MET A 503 8.62 -4.05 -16.76
CA MET A 503 9.81 -3.23 -17.03
C MET A 503 10.39 -3.53 -18.42
N ALA A 504 10.51 -4.81 -18.78
CA ALA A 504 11.03 -5.23 -20.07
C ALA A 504 10.14 -4.76 -21.22
N PHE A 505 8.82 -4.89 -21.11
CA PHE A 505 7.90 -4.45 -22.16
C PHE A 505 7.99 -2.93 -22.38
N GLN A 506 8.08 -2.15 -21.30
CA GLN A 506 8.25 -0.70 -21.40
C GLN A 506 9.55 -0.29 -22.07
N VAL A 507 10.68 -0.88 -21.68
CA VAL A 507 11.97 -0.56 -22.29
C VAL A 507 12.02 -1.02 -23.74
N ILE A 508 11.58 -2.24 -24.04
CA ILE A 508 11.72 -2.82 -25.38
C ILE A 508 10.76 -2.15 -26.37
N PHE A 509 9.46 -2.07 -26.06
CA PHE A 509 8.48 -1.61 -27.05
C PHE A 509 8.31 -0.09 -27.10
N PHE A 510 8.30 0.57 -25.93
CA PHE A 510 8.10 2.03 -25.92
C PHE A 510 9.38 2.81 -26.22
N ILE A 511 10.56 2.24 -25.97
CA ILE A 511 11.85 2.91 -26.21
C ILE A 511 12.63 2.25 -27.34
N VAL A 512 13.03 0.99 -27.22
CA VAL A 512 13.96 0.37 -28.18
C VAL A 512 13.33 0.24 -29.57
N VAL A 513 12.13 -0.31 -29.69
CA VAL A 513 11.44 -0.46 -30.98
C VAL A 513 11.19 0.91 -31.62
N ASN A 514 10.70 1.89 -30.86
CA ASN A 514 10.49 3.25 -31.37
C ASN A 514 11.79 3.93 -31.82
N LEU A 515 12.90 3.71 -31.10
CA LEU A 515 14.21 4.24 -31.47
C LEU A 515 14.72 3.61 -32.77
N ILE A 516 14.56 2.28 -32.91
CA ILE A 516 14.91 1.57 -34.14
C ILE A 516 14.05 2.06 -35.31
N LEU A 517 12.73 2.17 -35.14
CA LEU A 517 11.83 2.67 -36.19
C LEU A 517 12.14 4.14 -36.55
N ALA A 518 12.51 4.97 -35.59
CA ALA A 518 12.91 6.36 -35.85
C ALA A 518 14.20 6.43 -36.68
N VAL A 519 15.17 5.55 -36.44
CA VAL A 519 16.43 5.49 -37.19
C VAL A 519 16.25 4.87 -38.58
N VAL A 520 15.42 3.82 -38.69
CA VAL A 520 15.25 3.03 -39.93
C VAL A 520 14.24 3.67 -40.90
N ILE A 521 13.09 4.14 -40.38
CA ILE A 521 11.98 4.64 -41.21
C ILE A 521 12.05 6.16 -41.37
N GLY A 522 12.69 6.87 -40.44
CA GLY A 522 12.83 8.32 -40.50
C GLY A 522 11.48 9.03 -40.40
N LYS A 523 10.95 9.55 -41.53
CA LYS A 523 9.67 10.28 -41.55
C LYS A 523 8.52 9.30 -41.26
N TYR A 524 7.57 9.70 -40.41
CA TYR A 524 6.38 8.92 -40.03
C TYR A 524 6.56 7.77 -39.01
N TYR A 525 7.70 7.67 -38.30
CA TYR A 525 7.91 6.67 -37.23
C TYR A 525 6.80 6.64 -36.16
N TRP A 526 6.11 7.77 -35.92
CA TRP A 526 4.97 7.88 -35.00
C TRP A 526 3.79 6.97 -35.38
N ARG A 527 3.68 6.56 -36.65
CA ARG A 527 2.67 5.57 -37.10
C ARG A 527 2.90 4.19 -36.49
N GLY A 528 4.12 3.88 -36.05
CA GLY A 528 4.44 2.65 -35.33
C GLY A 528 3.59 2.45 -34.07
N TRP A 529 3.04 3.52 -33.48
CA TRP A 529 2.15 3.42 -32.32
C TRP A 529 0.81 2.77 -32.65
N GLY A 530 0.32 2.94 -33.88
CA GLY A 530 -0.92 2.31 -34.35
C GLY A 530 -0.83 0.79 -34.47
N LEU A 531 0.38 0.21 -34.43
CA LEU A 531 0.57 -1.25 -34.48
C LEU A 531 0.37 -1.95 -33.13
N TYR A 532 0.44 -1.22 -32.02
CA TYR A 532 0.33 -1.82 -30.68
C TYR A 532 -0.69 -1.14 -29.76
N GLN A 533 -1.39 -0.11 -30.24
CA GLN A 533 -2.48 0.54 -29.52
C GLN A 533 -3.85 0.24 -30.15
N PRO A 534 -4.75 -0.50 -29.47
CA PRO A 534 -6.08 -0.80 -29.99
C PRO A 534 -7.00 0.43 -30.00
N PHE A 535 -8.08 0.37 -30.78
CA PHE A 535 -9.17 1.33 -30.73
C PHE A 535 -9.96 1.18 -29.41
N PRO A 536 -10.48 2.26 -28.80
CA PRO A 536 -10.34 3.67 -29.14
C PRO A 536 -9.12 4.35 -28.51
N LEU A 537 -8.19 3.60 -27.91
CA LEU A 537 -7.06 4.16 -27.17
C LEU A 537 -6.16 5.05 -28.05
N PHE A 538 -6.02 4.70 -29.32
CA PHE A 538 -5.36 5.53 -30.34
C PHE A 538 -6.37 6.05 -31.37
N PHE A 539 -7.29 6.90 -30.90
CA PHE A 539 -8.34 7.52 -31.72
C PHE A 539 -7.78 8.36 -32.89
N ASN A 540 -6.55 8.87 -32.74
CA ASN A 540 -5.87 9.67 -33.75
C ASN A 540 -5.62 8.92 -35.07
N THR A 541 -5.63 7.58 -35.08
CA THR A 541 -5.54 6.77 -36.32
C THR A 541 -6.62 7.11 -37.34
N PHE A 542 -7.76 7.65 -36.92
CA PHE A 542 -8.86 7.98 -37.81
C PHE A 542 -8.74 9.39 -38.40
N PHE A 543 -8.00 10.31 -37.75
CA PHE A 543 -8.05 11.74 -38.06
C PHE A 543 -6.69 12.37 -38.39
N TRP A 544 -5.58 11.74 -38.01
CA TRP A 544 -4.24 12.30 -38.18
C TRP A 544 -3.52 11.67 -39.37
N TRP A 545 -3.70 12.29 -40.54
CA TRP A 545 -3.09 11.87 -41.81
C TRP A 545 -2.51 13.08 -42.54
N TYR A 546 -1.37 12.91 -43.22
CA TYR A 546 -0.73 13.97 -43.98
C TYR A 546 -1.34 14.06 -45.41
N PRO A 547 -1.42 15.28 -46.00
CA PRO A 547 -1.75 15.44 -47.41
C PRO A 547 -0.77 14.67 -48.29
N GLY A 548 -1.27 13.79 -49.16
CA GLY A 548 -0.45 12.93 -50.04
C GLY A 548 -0.25 11.49 -49.55
N ASP A 549 -0.77 11.14 -48.37
CA ASP A 549 -0.72 9.75 -47.88
C ASP A 549 -1.54 8.78 -48.75
N PRO A 550 -0.97 7.64 -49.19
CA PRO A 550 -1.69 6.59 -49.89
C PRO A 550 -2.90 6.11 -49.09
N GLN A 551 -4.05 5.99 -49.77
CA GLN A 551 -5.30 5.63 -49.13
C GLN A 551 -5.25 4.21 -48.52
N SER A 552 -4.43 3.32 -49.07
CA SER A 552 -4.18 1.96 -48.57
C SER A 552 -3.61 1.95 -47.14
N ILE A 553 -2.64 2.81 -46.84
CA ILE A 553 -2.02 2.92 -45.51
C ILE A 553 -3.04 3.38 -44.48
N LYS A 554 -3.92 4.32 -44.86
CA LYS A 554 -4.98 4.81 -43.98
C LYS A 554 -5.92 3.68 -43.58
N TRP A 555 -6.37 2.91 -44.55
CA TRP A 555 -7.28 1.79 -44.34
C TRP A 555 -6.61 0.61 -43.63
N PHE A 556 -5.30 0.40 -43.82
CA PHE A 556 -4.56 -0.64 -43.09
C PHE A 556 -4.54 -0.38 -41.59
N PHE A 557 -4.13 0.81 -41.13
CA PHE A 557 -4.06 1.10 -39.69
C PHE A 557 -5.45 1.18 -39.04
N ILE A 558 -6.44 1.72 -39.75
CA ILE A 558 -7.84 1.69 -39.30
C ILE A 558 -8.32 0.24 -39.20
N GLY A 559 -8.11 -0.56 -40.25
CA GLY A 559 -8.51 -1.96 -40.31
C GLY A 559 -7.82 -2.81 -39.25
N PHE A 560 -6.52 -2.63 -39.04
CA PHE A 560 -5.74 -3.33 -38.02
C PHE A 560 -6.17 -2.92 -36.61
N GLY A 561 -6.39 -1.63 -36.35
CA GLY A 561 -6.91 -1.17 -35.07
C GLY A 561 -8.30 -1.73 -34.75
N LEU A 562 -9.20 -1.80 -35.75
CA LEU A 562 -10.52 -2.40 -35.63
C LEU A 562 -10.45 -3.92 -35.46
N LEU A 563 -9.62 -4.61 -36.25
CA LEU A 563 -9.36 -6.05 -36.16
C LEU A 563 -8.82 -6.42 -34.78
N LEU A 564 -7.84 -5.65 -34.28
CA LEU A 564 -7.28 -5.81 -32.95
C LEU A 564 -8.39 -5.69 -31.89
N THR A 565 -9.27 -4.70 -32.01
CA THR A 565 -10.28 -4.35 -31.00
C THR A 565 -11.50 -5.26 -30.99
N PHE A 566 -12.02 -5.63 -32.17
CA PHE A 566 -13.31 -6.32 -32.30
C PHE A 566 -13.17 -7.82 -32.56
N ILE A 567 -12.00 -8.28 -33.01
CA ILE A 567 -11.80 -9.69 -33.36
C ILE A 567 -10.68 -10.29 -32.53
N LEU A 568 -9.45 -9.77 -32.63
CA LEU A 568 -8.31 -10.39 -31.95
C LEU A 568 -8.45 -10.29 -30.43
N ILE A 569 -8.75 -9.12 -29.87
CA ILE A 569 -8.97 -8.95 -28.42
C ILE A 569 -10.16 -9.79 -27.94
N PRO A 570 -11.37 -9.75 -28.53
CA PRO A 570 -12.51 -10.51 -28.03
C PRO A 570 -12.38 -12.02 -28.19
N VAL A 571 -11.81 -12.52 -29.31
CA VAL A 571 -11.54 -13.95 -29.50
C VAL A 571 -10.51 -14.44 -28.48
N PHE A 572 -9.49 -13.63 -28.23
CA PHE A 572 -8.45 -13.93 -27.25
C PHE A 572 -9.02 -13.92 -25.82
N VAL A 573 -9.78 -12.88 -25.44
CA VAL A 573 -10.46 -12.75 -24.14
C VAL A 573 -11.47 -13.87 -23.91
N ARG A 574 -12.18 -14.31 -24.96
CA ARG A 574 -13.14 -15.43 -24.90
C ARG A 574 -12.47 -16.76 -24.54
N HIS A 575 -11.23 -16.98 -24.96
CA HIS A 575 -10.51 -18.24 -24.70
C HIS A 575 -9.57 -18.16 -23.47
N HIS A 576 -9.17 -16.96 -23.02
CA HIS A 576 -8.12 -16.80 -21.99
C HIS A 576 -8.40 -15.76 -20.87
N GLY A 577 -9.49 -14.99 -20.94
CA GLY A 577 -9.82 -13.92 -19.97
C GLY A 577 -9.03 -12.61 -20.17
N MET A 578 -9.34 -11.55 -19.40
CA MET A 578 -8.73 -10.20 -19.50
C MET A 578 -7.72 -9.84 -18.37
N ARG A 579 -6.39 -9.88 -18.58
CA ARG A 579 -5.42 -9.05 -17.78
C ARG A 579 -4.25 -8.53 -18.60
N PHE A 580 -4.58 -8.00 -19.77
CA PHE A 580 -3.65 -7.32 -20.66
C PHE A 580 -2.83 -6.21 -19.97
N CYS A 581 -3.38 -5.58 -18.93
CA CYS A 581 -2.76 -4.41 -18.29
C CYS A 581 -1.67 -4.70 -17.25
N THR A 582 -1.57 -5.92 -16.69
CA THR A 582 -0.71 -6.21 -15.52
C THR A 582 0.70 -6.69 -15.90
N TRP A 583 0.94 -7.01 -17.18
CA TRP A 583 2.24 -7.54 -17.64
C TRP A 583 2.83 -6.81 -18.85
N VAL A 584 1.99 -6.02 -19.53
CA VAL A 584 2.26 -5.50 -20.87
C VAL A 584 1.88 -4.00 -20.95
N CYS A 585 0.73 -3.55 -20.43
CA CYS A 585 0.42 -2.12 -20.50
C CYS A 585 1.33 -1.29 -19.58
N GLY A 586 1.95 -0.25 -20.14
CA GLY A 586 2.62 0.78 -19.36
C GLY A 586 1.68 1.47 -18.35
N CYS A 587 0.44 1.75 -18.73
CA CYS A 587 -0.62 2.37 -17.92
C CYS A 587 -0.94 1.58 -16.62
N GLY A 588 -1.14 0.27 -16.77
CA GLY A 588 -1.30 -0.67 -15.67
C GLY A 588 0.01 -0.92 -14.94
N GLY A 589 1.16 -0.82 -15.62
CA GLY A 589 2.49 -0.90 -15.01
C GLY A 589 2.78 0.24 -14.04
N LEU A 590 2.40 1.49 -14.35
CA LEU A 590 2.51 2.59 -13.39
C LEU A 590 1.52 2.44 -12.24
N ALA A 591 0.28 2.01 -12.51
CA ALA A 591 -0.67 1.68 -11.44
C ALA A 591 -0.19 0.51 -10.57
N GLU A 592 0.49 -0.50 -11.12
CA GLU A 592 1.04 -1.63 -10.37
C GLU A 592 2.33 -1.32 -9.60
N THR A 593 3.07 -0.30 -10.03
CA THR A 593 4.35 0.09 -9.41
C THR A 593 4.22 1.31 -8.47
N LEU A 594 3.27 2.22 -8.73
CA LEU A 594 2.94 3.40 -7.90
C LEU A 594 1.67 3.17 -7.05
N GLY A 595 0.67 2.45 -7.56
CA GLY A 595 -0.65 2.27 -6.95
C GLY A 595 -0.76 1.15 -5.92
N ASP A 596 0.37 0.57 -5.48
CA ASP A 596 0.44 -0.47 -4.43
C ASP A 596 -0.35 -0.11 -3.16
N THR A 597 -0.36 1.18 -2.80
CA THR A 597 -1.11 1.74 -1.66
C THR A 597 -2.62 1.48 -1.75
N TRP A 598 -3.16 1.37 -2.96
CA TRP A 598 -4.60 1.22 -3.25
C TRP A 598 -4.96 -0.18 -3.76
N ARG A 599 -3.98 -1.12 -3.77
CA ARG A 599 -4.14 -2.50 -4.28
C ARG A 599 -5.22 -3.31 -3.57
N HIS A 600 -5.56 -2.92 -2.34
CA HIS A 600 -6.62 -3.52 -1.55
C HIS A 600 -8.02 -3.25 -2.12
N LEU A 601 -8.17 -2.25 -2.99
CA LEU A 601 -9.40 -1.96 -3.72
C LEU A 601 -9.56 -2.81 -5.00
N ALA A 602 -8.51 -3.51 -5.44
CA ALA A 602 -8.57 -4.38 -6.61
C ALA A 602 -9.27 -5.72 -6.28
N PRO A 603 -10.11 -6.27 -7.18
CA PRO A 603 -10.80 -7.54 -6.94
C PRO A 603 -9.81 -8.69 -6.73
N LYS A 604 -9.98 -9.47 -5.65
CA LYS A 604 -9.13 -10.63 -5.29
C LYS A 604 -9.86 -11.96 -5.51
N GLY A 605 -9.12 -13.07 -5.61
CA GLY A 605 -9.65 -14.45 -5.67
C GLY A 605 -9.19 -15.26 -6.88
N ALA A 606 -9.54 -16.55 -6.94
CA ALA A 606 -9.09 -17.49 -7.98
C ALA A 606 -9.49 -17.08 -9.42
N LYS A 607 -10.66 -16.45 -9.57
CA LYS A 607 -11.11 -15.82 -10.84
C LYS A 607 -10.21 -14.64 -11.22
N SER A 608 -9.75 -13.87 -10.24
CA SER A 608 -8.76 -12.78 -10.33
C SER A 608 -7.30 -13.27 -10.24
N GLN A 609 -7.02 -14.59 -10.28
CA GLN A 609 -5.67 -15.17 -10.51
C GLN A 609 -5.51 -15.86 -11.88
N LYS A 610 -6.57 -16.45 -12.45
CA LYS A 610 -6.50 -17.16 -13.76
C LYS A 610 -6.20 -16.31 -15.02
N TRP A 611 -6.62 -15.07 -15.06
CA TRP A 611 -6.49 -14.15 -16.18
C TRP A 611 -5.11 -13.44 -16.30
N GLU A 612 -4.13 -13.64 -15.40
CA GLU A 612 -2.86 -12.85 -15.34
C GLU A 612 -1.75 -13.34 -16.29
N PHE A 613 -1.77 -14.57 -16.79
CA PHE A 613 -0.53 -15.22 -17.26
C PHE A 613 -0.10 -14.98 -18.72
N MET A 614 -0.53 -13.90 -19.38
CA MET A 614 -0.26 -13.63 -20.82
C MET A 614 1.04 -12.85 -21.12
N GLY A 615 1.64 -12.18 -20.14
CA GLY A 615 2.78 -11.28 -20.34
C GLY A 615 4.02 -11.89 -21.02
N PRO A 616 4.52 -13.04 -20.53
CA PRO A 616 5.77 -13.63 -21.02
C PRO A 616 5.71 -14.09 -22.49
N LEU A 617 4.52 -14.43 -23.01
CA LEU A 617 4.37 -14.92 -24.39
C LEU A 617 4.47 -13.80 -25.43
N MET A 618 4.06 -12.58 -25.10
CA MET A 618 4.18 -11.39 -25.96
C MET A 618 5.64 -10.98 -26.16
N VAL A 619 6.47 -11.14 -25.13
CA VAL A 619 7.92 -10.87 -25.23
C VAL A 619 8.59 -11.87 -26.16
N VAL A 620 8.20 -13.15 -26.10
CA VAL A 620 8.68 -14.19 -27.03
C VAL A 620 8.27 -13.90 -28.46
N TRP A 621 7.01 -13.49 -28.68
CA TRP A 621 6.52 -13.15 -30.02
C TRP A 621 7.22 -11.90 -30.59
N ALA A 622 7.47 -10.87 -29.75
CA ALA A 622 8.25 -9.69 -30.12
C ALA A 622 9.65 -10.02 -30.66
N PHE A 623 10.35 -10.91 -29.95
CA PHE A 623 11.70 -11.33 -30.32
C PHE A 623 11.71 -12.11 -31.64
N ILE A 624 10.68 -12.94 -31.87
CA ILE A 624 10.50 -13.67 -33.14
C ILE A 624 10.22 -12.68 -34.28
N SER A 625 9.32 -11.71 -34.07
CA SER A 625 9.01 -10.69 -35.08
C SER A 625 10.22 -9.81 -35.41
N LEU A 626 11.01 -9.41 -34.41
CA LEU A 626 12.22 -8.61 -34.61
C LEU A 626 13.29 -9.41 -35.38
N GLY A 627 13.42 -10.71 -35.11
CA GLY A 627 14.31 -11.61 -35.83
C GLY A 627 13.91 -11.80 -37.30
N VAL A 628 12.61 -11.92 -37.58
CA VAL A 628 12.09 -12.01 -38.96
C VAL A 628 12.33 -10.71 -39.74
N ILE A 629 12.18 -9.55 -39.09
CA ILE A 629 12.44 -8.23 -39.70
C ILE A 629 13.94 -8.04 -39.96
N ALA A 630 14.81 -8.43 -39.02
CA ALA A 630 16.27 -8.34 -39.18
C ALA A 630 16.80 -9.23 -40.32
N LEU A 631 16.23 -10.42 -40.51
CA LEU A 631 16.56 -11.32 -41.62
C LEU A 631 16.08 -10.81 -42.98
N ALA A 632 15.00 -10.02 -43.02
CA ALA A 632 14.47 -9.44 -44.25
C ALA A 632 15.29 -8.24 -44.78
N PHE A 633 16.00 -7.52 -43.90
CA PHE A 633 16.75 -6.31 -44.24
C PHE A 633 18.15 -6.56 -44.85
N GLY A 634 18.66 -7.80 -44.81
CA GLY A 634 20.03 -8.13 -45.23
C GLY A 634 20.19 -8.66 -46.67
N THR A 635 19.18 -8.57 -47.53
CA THR A 635 19.24 -9.15 -48.89
C THR A 635 18.75 -8.19 -49.96
N ASP A 636 19.28 -8.35 -51.18
CA ASP A 636 19.31 -7.39 -52.31
C ASP A 636 17.94 -7.05 -52.97
N GLY A 637 16.89 -6.85 -52.18
CA GLY A 637 15.64 -6.19 -52.60
C GLY A 637 14.76 -6.97 -53.58
N ASN A 638 15.11 -8.20 -53.96
CA ASN A 638 14.40 -8.91 -55.04
C ASN A 638 13.71 -10.23 -54.62
N ASN A 639 13.68 -10.54 -53.32
CA ASN A 639 12.98 -11.71 -52.80
C ASN A 639 11.50 -11.39 -52.46
N LEU A 640 10.67 -12.44 -52.39
CA LEU A 640 9.23 -12.35 -52.19
C LEU A 640 8.81 -11.58 -50.92
N ALA A 641 9.60 -11.59 -49.86
CA ALA A 641 9.38 -10.82 -48.63
C ALA A 641 9.58 -9.31 -48.83
N TRP A 642 10.54 -8.88 -49.66
CA TRP A 642 10.72 -7.45 -50.01
C TRP A 642 9.60 -6.97 -50.92
N LYS A 643 9.19 -7.79 -51.90
CA LYS A 643 8.01 -7.52 -52.75
C LYS A 643 6.70 -7.56 -51.98
N SER A 644 6.62 -8.33 -50.88
CA SER A 644 5.47 -8.28 -49.96
C SER A 644 5.50 -7.03 -49.09
N TYR A 645 6.67 -6.54 -48.68
CA TYR A 645 6.82 -5.29 -47.93
C TYR A 645 6.47 -4.06 -48.79
N ASP A 646 6.93 -4.00 -50.05
CA ASP A 646 6.63 -2.92 -51.02
C ASP A 646 5.15 -2.92 -51.48
N TYR A 647 4.42 -4.00 -51.19
CA TYR A 647 2.97 -4.12 -51.44
C TYR A 647 2.13 -3.85 -50.17
N ILE A 648 2.77 -3.78 -48.99
CA ILE A 648 2.14 -3.59 -47.67
C ILE A 648 2.44 -2.19 -47.08
N VAL A 649 3.55 -1.56 -47.47
CA VAL A 649 3.94 -0.16 -47.17
C VAL A 649 3.68 0.70 -48.40
#